data_AF-A0A834P4N8-F1
#
_entry.id   AF-A0A834P4N8-F1
#
_cell.length_a   1.000
_cell.length_b   1.000
_cell.length_c   1.000
_cell.angle_alpha   90.00
_cell.angle_beta   90.00
_cell.angle_gamma   90.00
#
_symmetry.space_group_name_H-M   'P 1'
#
loop_
_entity.id
_entity.type
_entity.pdbx_description
1 polymer ?
#
loop_
_entity_poly.entity_id
_entity_poly.type
_entity_poly.pdbx_seq_one_letter_code
_entity_poly.pdbx_strand_id
1 'polypeptide(L)'
;MVKAKKNLSEIAQLKHNQQKKKNLNPFEIHINKDKQNVLGRRNKADRGLPGISRAKAINKRKGTLFQEYKLKNKDNVFLDKRIGEKNFRMTPEEKAMARFTAERIKAHKKKNIFSLNDEEVLTHRGQTLEEIEKFDDPKSDDEFSDDENRDGKLNKKFVEAHFGGGILSKSDSTISRKDLIEQLIAESKKRKAEKQKIREETLDLTEKLDIEWKDLLPIMSASKISNQDPLDKVKVDDYDIAVRELKFEARGNPTDRLKSEEEIIKEEKEKLEALEADRLARMKGFISNSNVELKHKSADDLDDGFVVEKISDEIQNDGVSNDNDIFNDDISQNSSDTSNSNDSEVNENVDETEIQVKRKKKSLVNDKINKTITNKISQESKLINEHEESKEEHETDLCENFDVQSDSNDVEDDSSSNDDLSDLKQSDSSSEDEEISDKKSVTFGNNIFTEKSINPKNEKLKSIIKANNETVIDKIVSKDRKQEIRNDLLKRKESMEKARKELPYTYKVPESFEELQKLLQNQNPDYQSVIVDRIIKCNHWTLDKQNKEKLSKLFIFLMQYILSNNIENDNVENIVNFFQIFDRLCPYLYDLTHVNPENTKDYIIEIIKEKHEEFEKNKKQYPNIDTLIIFKLVSLLFPTSDFRHVIVTPCLIFMSQILLTCRIKNRKDISKGLFICTLMLEYTVLSKRFAPSVINFLRGVIYMATPKLLIEKIKVIPPFKKIGKSSNLLIIDHEKTGSEMDLNTNIEIMKACDLVNEDIDNDYKIRVLFTTINLIIEFKNQLQELESAYSIFEPIMKLLKENPYNGYPSSLKERIKQLCEELIGLKNKKLEYIIREKKRPKPLRQYEPRIERVYDGKKHKPMSKEKAEREKLLHKYKKEMKGAIREIRKDRVFLSKLQIKQQIKNDTERKRKTVQQSSSMTELTEVSNNKIFGGWQKVYSHNSSVLGCKMNFGIFLPPQAEEVSVPVIYFLSGLTCTEANFIQKAGAQKYASECGVALVVPDTSPRGSNIPDESGSSDLGIGAGFYVDATKEPWKKNYKMYSYITKELSSVINEKFPILSDKQSIMGHSMGGHGALICALKNPGMYKSVSAFAPISNPIQCPWGKKAFSNYFGETENNVLWNDWDATELAKKYNGPPLDILIDQGKEDNFLKQGQLLPENLLNAAKDAGLPLVLRFQEAYDHSYYFIATFIEDHIKHHMKYLKN
;
A
#
# COMPACT_ATOMS: atom_id res chain seq x y z
N MET A 1 37.69 67.38 22.56
CA MET A 1 37.57 65.90 22.47
C MET A 1 37.75 65.11 23.78
N VAL A 2 38.33 65.66 24.88
CA VAL A 2 38.69 64.83 26.06
C VAL A 2 37.48 64.36 26.91
N LYS A 3 36.44 65.19 27.11
CA LYS A 3 35.26 64.80 27.93
C LYS A 3 34.45 63.64 27.32
N ALA A 4 34.41 63.48 25.99
CA ALA A 4 33.71 62.38 25.34
C ALA A 4 34.37 61.00 25.59
N LYS A 5 35.70 60.95 25.68
CA LYS A 5 36.43 59.68 25.90
C LYS A 5 36.24 59.13 27.32
N LYS A 6 36.15 59.98 28.36
CA LYS A 6 35.89 59.53 29.74
C LYS A 6 34.52 58.86 29.89
N ASN A 7 33.47 59.44 29.28
CA ASN A 7 32.14 58.84 29.32
C ASN A 7 32.09 57.48 28.59
N LEU A 8 32.84 57.30 27.49
CA LEU A 8 32.96 55.98 26.85
C LEU A 8 33.67 54.96 27.75
N SER A 9 34.72 55.34 28.49
CA SER A 9 35.39 54.41 29.43
C SER A 9 34.50 54.03 30.63
N GLU A 10 33.72 54.97 31.19
CA GLU A 10 32.77 54.65 32.25
C GLU A 10 31.61 53.79 31.74
N ILE A 11 31.06 54.08 30.55
CA ILE A 11 30.03 53.23 29.92
C ILE A 11 30.60 51.84 29.57
N ALA A 12 31.88 51.74 29.18
CA ALA A 12 32.55 50.47 28.95
C ALA A 12 32.77 49.70 30.26
N GLN A 13 33.21 50.34 31.33
CA GLN A 13 33.38 49.73 32.65
C GLN A 13 32.03 49.32 33.27
N LEU A 14 30.99 50.12 33.12
CA LEU A 14 29.61 49.78 33.51
C LEU A 14 29.09 48.59 32.70
N LYS A 15 29.33 48.53 31.38
CA LYS A 15 29.05 47.33 30.57
C LYS A 15 29.84 46.11 31.03
N HIS A 16 31.13 46.28 31.35
CA HIS A 16 32.00 45.18 31.77
C HIS A 16 31.60 44.63 33.16
N ASN A 17 31.14 45.51 34.06
CA ASN A 17 30.56 45.14 35.36
C ASN A 17 29.15 44.54 35.23
N GLN A 18 28.32 45.01 34.27
CA GLN A 18 27.03 44.38 33.95
C GLN A 18 27.21 42.98 33.32
N GLN A 19 28.28 42.75 32.56
CA GLN A 19 28.61 41.43 32.02
C GLN A 19 29.07 40.46 33.12
N LYS A 20 29.90 40.91 34.08
CA LYS A 20 30.31 40.09 35.24
C LYS A 20 29.19 39.80 36.25
N LYS A 21 28.07 40.53 36.25
CA LYS A 21 26.92 40.34 37.16
C LYS A 21 25.76 39.49 36.60
N LYS A 22 25.94 38.75 35.49
CA LYS A 22 24.88 37.91 34.89
C LYS A 22 24.99 36.40 35.16
N ASN A 23 25.38 36.02 36.37
CA ASN A 23 24.86 34.79 36.96
C ASN A 23 23.39 35.04 37.33
N LEU A 24 22.52 35.00 36.31
CA LEU A 24 21.07 35.06 36.47
C LEU A 24 20.64 33.98 37.47
N ASN A 25 19.82 34.36 38.44
CA ASN A 25 19.35 33.45 39.47
C ASN A 25 18.65 32.24 38.80
N PRO A 26 19.04 30.98 39.10
CA PRO A 26 18.42 29.80 38.50
C PRO A 26 16.89 29.75 38.61
N PHE A 27 16.30 30.38 39.63
CA PHE A 27 14.84 30.46 39.80
C PHE A 27 14.14 31.47 38.87
N GLU A 28 14.88 32.38 38.22
CA GLU A 28 14.33 33.31 37.20
C GLU A 28 14.30 32.71 35.78
N ILE A 29 15.04 31.62 35.56
CA ILE A 29 15.15 30.90 34.30
C ILE A 29 14.32 29.62 34.39
N HIS A 30 13.53 29.33 33.36
CA HIS A 30 12.97 27.99 33.17
C HIS A 30 13.81 27.24 32.14
N ILE A 31 14.53 26.21 32.59
CA ILE A 31 15.38 25.38 31.73
C ILE A 31 14.60 24.14 31.32
N ASN A 32 14.42 23.94 30.01
CA ASN A 32 13.95 22.68 29.47
C ASN A 32 15.12 21.69 29.44
N LYS A 33 14.92 20.46 29.93
CA LYS A 33 15.92 19.40 29.78
C LYS A 33 15.81 18.80 28.38
N ASP A 34 16.90 18.82 27.62
CA ASP A 34 16.98 18.10 26.35
C ASP A 34 16.81 16.59 26.58
N LYS A 35 15.94 15.97 25.78
CA LYS A 35 15.69 14.52 25.84
C LYS A 35 16.66 13.71 24.98
N GLN A 36 17.25 14.34 23.98
CA GLN A 36 18.21 13.77 23.04
C GLN A 36 19.25 14.85 22.73
N ASN A 37 20.53 14.54 22.90
CA ASN A 37 21.62 15.48 22.71
C ASN A 37 22.08 15.44 21.23
N VAL A 38 21.70 16.44 20.44
CA VAL A 38 22.11 16.56 19.03
C VAL A 38 23.27 17.55 18.94
N LEU A 39 24.47 17.02 18.69
CA LEU A 39 25.69 17.81 18.55
C LEU A 39 25.53 18.89 17.46
N GLY A 40 26.05 20.09 17.72
CA GLY A 40 25.97 21.25 16.82
C GLY A 40 24.64 22.03 16.83
N ARG A 41 23.50 21.43 17.22
CA ARG A 41 22.19 22.09 17.19
C ARG A 41 21.83 22.69 18.56
N ARG A 42 21.88 24.02 18.68
CA ARG A 42 21.35 24.74 19.87
C ARG A 42 19.87 25.05 19.67
N ASN A 43 19.02 24.56 20.57
CA ASN A 43 17.58 24.76 20.49
C ASN A 43 17.23 26.16 21.05
N LYS A 44 16.52 26.99 20.26
CA LYS A 44 16.14 28.36 20.69
C LYS A 44 15.21 28.38 21.94
N ALA A 45 14.65 27.23 22.33
CA ALA A 45 13.65 27.08 23.38
C ALA A 45 14.18 26.52 24.72
N ASP A 46 15.50 26.32 24.87
CA ASP A 46 16.08 25.63 26.04
C ASP A 46 15.95 26.42 27.34
N ARG A 47 15.85 27.76 27.23
CA ARG A 47 15.79 28.67 28.38
C ARG A 47 14.68 29.70 28.18
N GLY A 48 13.60 29.57 28.94
CA GLY A 48 12.59 30.61 29.12
C GLY A 48 12.95 31.57 30.25
N LEU A 49 12.43 32.80 30.20
CA LEU A 49 12.54 33.81 31.27
C LEU A 49 11.13 34.19 31.78
N PRO A 50 10.49 33.35 32.62
CA PRO A 50 9.09 33.56 33.02
C PRO A 50 8.85 34.87 33.76
N GLY A 51 9.80 35.34 34.58
CA GLY A 51 9.68 36.59 35.32
C GLY A 51 9.55 37.80 34.39
N ILE A 52 10.50 37.95 33.46
CA ILE A 52 10.53 39.04 32.48
C ILE A 52 9.31 38.96 31.54
N SER A 53 8.94 37.75 31.08
CA SER A 53 7.75 37.53 30.26
C SER A 53 6.46 37.95 30.98
N ARG A 54 6.27 37.55 32.26
CA ARG A 54 5.13 37.98 33.08
C ARG A 54 5.13 39.50 33.29
N ALA A 55 6.27 40.12 33.56
CA ALA A 55 6.38 41.56 33.74
C ALA A 55 6.03 42.34 32.45
N LYS A 56 6.60 41.95 31.30
CA LYS A 56 6.28 42.53 29.97
C LYS A 56 4.78 42.39 29.67
N ALA A 57 4.19 41.22 29.95
CA ALA A 57 2.77 40.97 29.72
C ALA A 57 1.84 41.73 30.69
N ILE A 58 2.25 41.98 31.93
CA ILE A 58 1.53 42.86 32.87
C ILE A 58 1.63 44.32 32.41
N ASN A 59 2.79 44.76 31.93
CA ASN A 59 2.97 46.11 31.42
C ASN A 59 2.17 46.35 30.12
N LYS A 60 2.06 45.34 29.22
CA LYS A 60 1.16 45.41 28.06
C LYS A 60 -0.30 45.61 28.50
N ARG A 61 -0.79 44.83 29.47
CA ARG A 61 -2.15 44.99 30.04
C ARG A 61 -2.39 46.33 30.75
N LYS A 62 -1.36 46.90 31.38
CA LYS A 62 -1.41 48.26 31.93
C LYS A 62 -1.48 49.34 30.84
N GLY A 63 -0.91 49.06 29.66
CA GLY A 63 -1.00 49.92 28.49
C GLY A 63 -2.35 49.83 27.77
N THR A 64 -2.93 48.63 27.64
CA THR A 64 -4.21 48.41 26.95
C THR A 64 -5.40 48.37 27.93
N LEU A 65 -5.70 47.20 28.51
CA LEU A 65 -6.90 46.93 29.33
C LEU A 65 -7.10 47.93 30.48
N PHE A 66 -6.03 48.44 31.10
CA PHE A 66 -6.14 49.43 32.17
C PHE A 66 -6.43 50.85 31.67
N GLN A 67 -5.98 51.22 30.47
CA GLN A 67 -6.40 52.47 29.82
C GLN A 67 -7.86 52.36 29.39
N GLU A 68 -8.24 51.27 28.72
CA GLU A 68 -9.62 50.97 28.34
C GLU A 68 -10.56 51.01 29.56
N TYR A 69 -10.20 50.34 30.66
CA TYR A 69 -10.99 50.34 31.90
C TYR A 69 -11.16 51.74 32.52
N LYS A 70 -10.15 52.62 32.39
CA LYS A 70 -10.25 54.04 32.80
C LYS A 70 -11.10 54.88 31.85
N LEU A 71 -11.18 54.50 30.57
CA LEU A 71 -11.92 55.20 29.53
C LEU A 71 -13.33 54.66 29.32
N LYS A 72 -13.72 53.57 30.02
CA LYS A 72 -15.02 52.88 29.87
C LYS A 72 -16.25 53.81 29.87
N ASN A 73 -16.19 54.89 30.64
CA ASN A 73 -17.29 55.87 30.79
C ASN A 73 -16.90 57.23 30.16
N LYS A 74 -16.16 57.23 29.04
CA LYS A 74 -15.83 58.44 28.27
C LYS A 74 -16.25 58.29 26.83
N ASP A 75 -17.08 59.23 26.37
CA ASP A 75 -17.68 59.18 25.03
C ASP A 75 -16.90 60.03 24.01
N ASN A 76 -15.88 60.80 24.44
CA ASN A 76 -15.11 61.69 23.58
C ASN A 76 -13.83 61.04 23.02
N VAL A 77 -13.77 60.90 21.68
CA VAL A 77 -12.64 60.30 20.96
C VAL A 77 -11.92 61.35 20.10
N PHE A 78 -10.63 61.59 20.36
CA PHE A 78 -9.79 62.46 19.55
C PHE A 78 -9.17 61.68 18.36
N LEU A 79 -9.58 62.01 17.14
CA LEU A 79 -9.12 61.34 15.91
C LEU A 79 -7.95 62.09 15.27
N ASP A 80 -6.73 61.76 15.68
CA ASP A 80 -5.51 62.27 15.03
C ASP A 80 -5.31 61.64 13.63
N LYS A 81 -5.50 62.44 12.58
CA LYS A 81 -5.31 62.05 11.17
C LYS A 81 -3.87 62.29 10.65
N ARG A 82 -2.92 62.71 11.49
CA ARG A 82 -1.55 63.03 11.07
C ARG A 82 -0.74 61.75 10.80
N ILE A 83 -0.13 61.69 9.61
CA ILE A 83 0.56 60.49 9.11
C ILE A 83 1.72 60.09 10.04
N GLY A 84 1.79 58.80 10.36
CA GLY A 84 2.88 58.21 11.14
C GLY A 84 2.94 58.58 12.63
N GLU A 85 2.02 59.41 13.17
CA GLU A 85 2.11 59.87 14.57
C GLU A 85 2.13 58.68 15.55
N LYS A 86 1.21 57.72 15.37
CA LYS A 86 1.08 56.48 16.17
C LYS A 86 2.18 55.43 15.92
N ASN A 87 2.97 55.55 14.86
CA ASN A 87 4.03 54.58 14.54
C ASN A 87 5.32 54.93 15.31
N PHE A 88 5.65 54.15 16.34
CA PHE A 88 6.87 54.32 17.13
C PHE A 88 8.17 53.92 16.40
N ARG A 89 8.07 53.22 15.27
CA ARG A 89 9.21 52.81 14.44
C ARG A 89 9.76 53.90 13.52
N MET A 90 8.93 54.86 13.13
CA MET A 90 9.35 55.98 12.29
C MET A 90 10.05 57.02 13.15
N THR A 91 11.26 57.42 12.77
CA THR A 91 11.95 58.60 13.32
C THR A 91 11.14 59.88 13.07
N PRO A 92 11.34 60.97 13.84
CA PRO A 92 10.66 62.24 13.57
C PRO A 92 10.95 62.76 12.15
N GLU A 93 12.15 62.51 11.62
CA GLU A 93 12.56 62.85 10.25
C GLU A 93 11.80 62.01 9.21
N GLU A 94 11.72 60.68 9.37
CA GLU A 94 10.89 59.83 8.49
C GLU A 94 9.40 60.19 8.57
N LYS A 95 8.89 60.60 9.74
CA LYS A 95 7.50 61.12 9.86
C LYS A 95 7.33 62.42 9.09
N ALA A 96 8.30 63.33 9.16
CA ALA A 96 8.28 64.59 8.41
C ALA A 96 8.37 64.33 6.90
N MET A 97 9.29 63.45 6.46
CA MET A 97 9.40 63.03 5.06
C MET A 97 8.13 62.35 4.56
N ALA A 98 7.53 61.41 5.31
CA ALA A 98 6.28 60.75 4.92
C ALA A 98 5.06 61.71 4.88
N ARG A 99 5.07 62.78 5.70
CA ARG A 99 4.08 63.86 5.60
C ARG A 99 4.31 64.69 4.35
N PHE A 100 5.56 65.09 4.11
CA PHE A 100 5.97 65.90 2.96
C PHE A 100 5.75 65.18 1.62
N THR A 101 6.03 63.88 1.53
CA THR A 101 5.74 63.09 0.32
C THR A 101 4.24 62.92 0.11
N ALA A 102 3.46 62.62 1.15
CA ALA A 102 2.00 62.55 1.05
C ALA A 102 1.37 63.92 0.71
N GLU A 103 1.96 65.01 1.18
CA GLU A 103 1.57 66.39 0.86
C GLU A 103 1.93 66.76 -0.58
N ARG A 104 3.13 66.38 -1.06
CA ARG A 104 3.48 66.49 -2.49
C ARG A 104 2.57 65.64 -3.37
N ILE A 105 2.27 64.40 -3.02
CA ILE A 105 1.34 63.54 -3.77
C ILE A 105 -0.06 64.17 -3.83
N LYS A 106 -0.54 64.76 -2.72
CA LYS A 106 -1.80 65.54 -2.70
C LYS A 106 -1.71 66.82 -3.52
N ALA A 107 -0.57 67.49 -3.56
CA ALA A 107 -0.35 68.70 -4.37
C ALA A 107 -0.30 68.38 -5.87
N HIS A 108 0.38 67.30 -6.27
CA HIS A 108 0.37 66.81 -7.66
C HIS A 108 -1.04 66.39 -8.09
N LYS A 109 -1.77 65.62 -7.27
CA LYS A 109 -3.19 65.30 -7.53
C LYS A 109 -4.14 66.51 -7.55
N LYS A 110 -3.76 67.65 -6.97
CA LYS A 110 -4.53 68.91 -7.04
C LYS A 110 -4.13 69.83 -8.19
N LYS A 111 -2.98 69.63 -8.82
CA LYS A 111 -2.56 70.40 -10.00
C LYS A 111 -3.15 69.86 -11.30
N ASN A 112 -3.41 68.56 -11.37
CA ASN A 112 -3.99 67.90 -12.55
C ASN A 112 -5.54 68.01 -12.57
N ILE A 113 -6.05 69.24 -12.61
CA ILE A 113 -7.47 69.53 -12.91
C ILE A 113 -7.61 70.42 -14.17
N PHE A 114 -6.54 71.11 -14.60
CA PHE A 114 -6.56 72.08 -15.70
C PHE A 114 -5.34 71.98 -16.65
N SER A 115 -4.88 70.76 -16.96
CA SER A 115 -3.96 70.51 -18.08
C SER A 115 -4.64 69.58 -19.08
N LEU A 116 -5.10 70.17 -20.19
CA LEU A 116 -5.43 69.46 -21.43
C LEU A 116 -4.17 69.43 -22.29
N ASN A 117 -3.87 68.26 -22.85
CA ASN A 117 -2.61 67.88 -23.53
C ASN A 117 -1.39 67.91 -22.57
N ASP A 118 -0.64 66.83 -22.34
CA ASP A 118 -0.20 65.79 -23.29
C ASP A 118 -0.32 64.35 -22.75
N GLU A 119 -0.42 63.41 -23.71
CA GLU A 119 -0.19 61.95 -23.62
C GLU A 119 -0.99 61.12 -22.60
N GLU A 120 -2.01 60.41 -23.11
CA GLU A 120 -2.61 59.25 -22.43
C GLU A 120 -1.58 58.12 -22.30
N VAL A 121 -1.00 57.98 -21.11
CA VAL A 121 -0.32 56.73 -20.72
C VAL A 121 -1.38 55.63 -20.67
N LEU A 122 -1.36 54.73 -21.65
CA LEU A 122 -2.31 53.62 -21.79
C LEU A 122 -2.30 52.72 -20.55
N THR A 123 -3.32 52.86 -19.69
CA THR A 123 -3.45 52.06 -18.45
C THR A 123 -4.46 50.92 -18.63
N HIS A 124 -3.99 49.67 -18.71
CA HIS A 124 -4.88 48.53 -18.62
C HIS A 124 -5.19 48.21 -17.15
N ARG A 125 -6.48 48.27 -16.76
CA ARG A 125 -6.97 48.05 -15.38
C ARG A 125 -6.33 48.96 -14.30
N GLY A 126 -5.81 50.13 -14.68
CA GLY A 126 -5.35 51.17 -13.76
C GLY A 126 -3.89 51.07 -13.30
N GLN A 127 -3.02 50.37 -14.03
CA GLN A 127 -1.56 50.40 -13.83
C GLN A 127 -0.86 50.97 -15.07
N THR A 128 0.29 51.63 -14.88
CA THR A 128 1.10 52.20 -15.98
C THR A 128 2.08 51.16 -16.55
N LEU A 129 2.44 51.25 -17.83
CA LEU A 129 3.37 50.27 -18.45
C LEU A 129 4.76 50.24 -17.76
N GLU A 130 5.25 51.39 -17.26
CA GLU A 130 6.52 51.47 -16.52
C GLU A 130 6.49 50.76 -15.15
N GLU A 131 5.32 50.52 -14.58
CA GLU A 131 5.12 49.70 -13.37
C GLU A 131 5.01 48.20 -13.70
N ILE A 132 4.73 47.84 -14.96
CA ILE A 132 4.65 46.44 -15.42
C ILE A 132 6.03 45.91 -15.82
N GLU A 133 6.91 46.73 -16.42
CA GLU A 133 8.32 46.34 -16.66
C GLU A 133 9.12 46.19 -15.36
N LYS A 134 8.76 46.95 -14.32
CA LYS A 134 9.31 46.78 -12.97
C LYS A 134 8.54 45.66 -12.27
N PHE A 135 8.99 44.42 -12.46
CA PHE A 135 8.48 43.18 -11.82
C PHE A 135 8.65 43.12 -10.28
N ASP A 136 8.38 44.22 -9.57
CA ASP A 136 8.13 44.22 -8.12
C ASP A 136 6.64 43.89 -7.89
N ASP A 137 6.35 42.59 -7.96
CA ASP A 137 5.06 42.00 -7.53
C ASP A 137 4.66 42.58 -6.16
N PRO A 138 3.50 43.28 -6.04
CA PRO A 138 3.01 43.84 -4.78
C PRO A 138 2.48 42.70 -3.90
N LYS A 139 3.44 41.99 -3.32
CA LYS A 139 3.31 40.77 -2.54
C LYS A 139 2.04 40.78 -1.68
N SER A 140 1.13 39.86 -1.99
CA SER A 140 -0.08 39.60 -1.21
C SER A 140 0.25 39.40 0.27
N ASP A 141 -0.17 40.33 1.12
CA ASP A 141 0.20 40.39 2.54
C ASP A 141 -0.67 39.44 3.38
N ASP A 142 -0.56 38.14 3.10
CA ASP A 142 -1.30 37.07 3.79
C ASP A 142 -0.49 35.75 3.84
N GLU A 143 0.76 35.76 4.36
CA GLU A 143 1.27 34.66 5.20
C GLU A 143 2.55 35.01 6.00
N PHE A 144 2.45 34.85 7.33
CA PHE A 144 3.50 34.64 8.35
C PHE A 144 4.98 34.89 7.97
N SER A 145 5.54 36.03 8.42
CA SER A 145 6.99 36.18 8.65
C SER A 145 7.34 36.22 10.15
N ASP A 146 7.88 35.12 10.68
CA ASP A 146 8.40 35.05 12.05
C ASP A 146 9.93 35.18 12.04
N ASP A 147 10.45 36.41 11.94
CA ASP A 147 11.88 36.68 12.19
C ASP A 147 12.13 38.13 12.68
N GLU A 148 12.20 38.31 14.01
CA GLU A 148 12.70 39.55 14.62
C GLU A 148 14.24 39.62 14.54
N ASN A 149 14.77 40.13 13.43
CA ASN A 149 16.16 40.60 13.32
C ASN A 149 16.25 41.89 12.49
N ARG A 150 15.95 43.03 13.12
CA ARG A 150 16.28 44.38 12.60
C ARG A 150 16.80 45.30 13.71
N ASP A 151 17.93 44.90 14.30
CA ASP A 151 18.92 45.87 14.78
C ASP A 151 19.99 46.01 13.70
N GLY A 152 20.12 47.20 13.11
CA GLY A 152 21.04 47.50 12.01
C GLY A 152 22.50 47.57 12.43
N LYS A 153 23.05 46.48 12.99
CA LYS A 153 24.48 46.34 13.32
C LYS A 153 24.98 44.98 12.88
N LEU A 154 25.93 44.98 11.95
CA LEU A 154 26.63 43.80 11.46
C LEU A 154 27.16 42.97 12.64
N ASN A 155 26.73 41.72 12.73
CA ASN A 155 27.17 40.81 13.78
C ASN A 155 28.67 40.53 13.65
N LYS A 156 29.41 40.59 14.76
CA LYS A 156 30.87 40.33 14.76
C LYS A 156 31.23 38.96 14.13
N LYS A 157 30.37 37.96 14.32
CA LYS A 157 30.48 36.63 13.68
C LYS A 157 30.34 36.63 12.15
N PHE A 158 29.61 37.59 11.57
CA PHE A 158 29.48 37.70 10.12
C PHE A 158 30.78 38.24 9.49
N VAL A 159 31.47 39.14 10.19
CA VAL A 159 32.77 39.68 9.77
C VAL A 159 33.89 38.63 9.95
N GLU A 160 33.89 37.90 11.06
CA GLU A 160 34.86 36.81 11.30
C GLU A 160 34.72 35.65 10.27
N ALA A 161 33.51 35.38 9.76
CA ALA A 161 33.24 34.28 8.82
C ALA A 161 33.40 34.63 7.32
N HIS A 162 33.73 35.88 6.97
CA HIS A 162 33.95 36.30 5.56
C HIS A 162 35.34 36.89 5.28
N PHE A 163 36.13 37.22 6.30
CA PHE A 163 37.51 37.70 6.13
C PHE A 163 38.57 36.84 6.83
N GLY A 164 38.18 35.76 7.52
CA GLY A 164 39.10 34.78 8.13
C GLY A 164 39.34 33.58 7.22
N GLY A 165 40.44 33.57 6.47
CA GLY A 165 40.82 32.43 5.64
C GLY A 165 41.13 31.17 6.47
N GLY A 166 40.51 30.04 6.13
CA GLY A 166 40.69 28.77 6.82
C GLY A 166 40.08 27.61 6.05
N ILE A 167 40.94 26.73 5.53
CA ILE A 167 40.58 25.56 4.71
C ILE A 167 39.83 24.52 5.56
N LEU A 168 38.64 24.10 5.12
CA LEU A 168 38.09 22.72 5.26
C LEU A 168 36.71 22.59 4.58
N SER A 169 36.66 21.86 3.46
CA SER A 169 35.46 21.25 2.87
C SER A 169 34.85 20.20 3.82
N LYS A 170 33.58 19.76 3.81
CA LYS A 170 32.45 19.65 2.84
C LYS A 170 31.17 19.49 3.73
N SER A 171 29.89 19.45 3.30
CA SER A 171 29.22 19.50 2.00
C SER A 171 27.71 19.86 2.17
N ASP A 172 27.07 20.24 1.07
CA ASP A 172 25.65 20.05 0.73
C ASP A 172 24.55 20.60 1.66
N SER A 173 24.24 21.89 1.49
CA SER A 173 22.89 22.40 1.69
C SER A 173 22.54 23.38 0.56
N THR A 174 21.67 22.95 -0.36
CA THR A 174 20.93 23.74 -1.38
C THR A 174 21.71 24.82 -2.15
N ILE A 175 21.74 24.70 -3.48
CA ILE A 175 22.10 25.78 -4.43
C ILE A 175 21.66 27.13 -3.84
N SER A 176 22.61 28.04 -3.60
CA SER A 176 22.31 29.26 -2.85
C SER A 176 21.17 30.01 -3.52
N ARG A 177 20.32 30.71 -2.76
CA ARG A 177 19.31 31.58 -3.39
C ARG A 177 19.98 32.58 -4.35
N LYS A 178 21.24 32.95 -4.11
CA LYS A 178 22.06 33.71 -5.08
C LYS A 178 22.29 32.91 -6.35
N ASP A 179 22.87 31.72 -6.26
CA ASP A 179 23.22 30.87 -7.40
C ASP A 179 21.99 30.43 -8.20
N LEU A 180 20.85 30.20 -7.54
CA LEU A 180 19.58 29.85 -8.19
C LEU A 180 18.96 31.08 -8.90
N ILE A 181 19.06 32.27 -8.29
CA ILE A 181 18.73 33.54 -8.97
C ILE A 181 19.71 33.81 -10.13
N GLU A 182 20.99 33.48 -9.98
CA GLU A 182 22.04 33.69 -10.98
C GLU A 182 21.88 32.73 -12.17
N GLN A 183 21.49 31.48 -11.91
CA GLN A 183 21.07 30.50 -12.91
C GLN A 183 19.80 30.95 -13.64
N LEU A 184 18.78 31.41 -12.92
CA LEU A 184 17.53 31.91 -13.51
C LEU A 184 17.77 33.22 -14.31
N ILE A 185 18.65 34.10 -13.86
CA ILE A 185 19.10 35.29 -14.60
C ILE A 185 19.90 34.89 -15.84
N ALA A 186 20.78 33.88 -15.75
CA ALA A 186 21.55 33.39 -16.89
C ALA A 186 20.64 32.76 -17.94
N GLU A 187 19.68 31.92 -17.53
CA GLU A 187 18.69 31.30 -18.41
C GLU A 187 17.76 32.35 -19.04
N SER A 188 17.29 33.34 -18.26
CA SER A 188 16.48 34.46 -18.75
C SER A 188 17.26 35.35 -19.73
N LYS A 189 18.54 35.66 -19.44
CA LYS A 189 19.43 36.38 -20.36
C LYS A 189 19.69 35.58 -21.64
N LYS A 190 19.93 34.27 -21.55
CA LYS A 190 20.10 33.39 -22.71
C LYS A 190 18.84 33.40 -23.58
N ARG A 191 17.66 33.22 -22.98
CA ARG A 191 16.37 33.26 -23.67
C ARG A 191 16.06 34.64 -24.30
N LYS A 192 16.53 35.73 -23.68
CA LYS A 192 16.44 37.09 -24.25
C LYS A 192 17.41 37.28 -25.42
N ALA A 193 18.63 36.76 -25.34
CA ALA A 193 19.60 36.77 -26.43
C ALA A 193 19.16 35.89 -27.62
N GLU A 194 18.60 34.70 -27.37
CA GLU A 194 18.00 33.84 -28.39
C GLU A 194 16.84 34.56 -29.11
N LYS A 195 15.94 35.23 -28.36
CA LYS A 195 14.89 36.07 -28.95
C LYS A 195 15.42 37.27 -29.75
N GLN A 196 16.52 37.89 -29.29
CA GLN A 196 17.15 39.00 -30.00
C GLN A 196 17.83 38.51 -31.30
N LYS A 197 18.53 37.38 -31.27
CA LYS A 197 19.14 36.76 -32.44
C LYS A 197 18.10 36.39 -33.49
N ILE A 198 16.97 35.80 -33.08
CA ILE A 198 15.83 35.53 -33.99
C ILE A 198 15.29 36.85 -34.57
N ARG A 199 15.21 37.93 -33.77
CA ARG A 199 14.76 39.24 -34.27
C ARG A 199 15.75 39.86 -35.26
N GLU A 200 17.05 39.75 -35.01
CA GLU A 200 18.12 40.19 -35.91
C GLU A 200 18.11 39.35 -37.20
N GLU A 201 18.00 38.03 -37.12
CA GLU A 201 17.84 37.14 -38.29
C GLU A 201 16.59 37.48 -39.12
N THR A 202 15.45 37.80 -38.48
CA THR A 202 14.26 38.26 -39.21
C THR A 202 14.44 39.64 -39.83
N LEU A 203 15.18 40.56 -39.19
CA LEU A 203 15.48 41.88 -39.75
C LEU A 203 16.45 41.78 -40.93
N ASP A 204 17.54 41.02 -40.79
CA ASP A 204 18.49 40.70 -41.85
C ASP A 204 17.79 40.05 -43.05
N LEU A 205 16.81 39.18 -42.82
CA LEU A 205 15.99 38.59 -43.89
C LEU A 205 15.10 39.63 -44.55
N THR A 206 14.45 40.53 -43.81
CA THR A 206 13.67 41.62 -44.42
C THR A 206 14.53 42.62 -45.18
N GLU A 207 15.71 42.99 -44.66
CA GLU A 207 16.64 43.88 -45.37
C GLU A 207 17.20 43.21 -46.63
N LYS A 208 17.49 41.90 -46.60
CA LYS A 208 17.88 41.14 -47.80
C LYS A 208 16.76 41.10 -48.82
N LEU A 209 15.51 40.84 -48.43
CA LEU A 209 14.36 40.87 -49.35
C LEU A 209 14.13 42.26 -49.94
N ASP A 210 14.32 43.33 -49.17
CA ASP A 210 14.23 44.72 -49.66
C ASP A 210 15.42 45.11 -50.58
N ILE A 211 16.61 44.53 -50.36
CA ILE A 211 17.77 44.68 -51.24
C ILE A 211 17.57 43.88 -52.53
N GLU A 212 17.14 42.62 -52.44
CA GLU A 212 16.81 41.77 -53.60
C GLU A 212 15.67 42.39 -54.42
N TRP A 213 14.66 42.99 -53.79
CA TRP A 213 13.63 43.78 -54.47
C TRP A 213 14.20 45.03 -55.17
N LYS A 214 15.16 45.73 -54.55
CA LYS A 214 15.87 46.86 -55.17
C LYS A 214 16.78 46.44 -56.32
N ASP A 215 17.37 45.25 -56.28
CA ASP A 215 18.21 44.69 -57.35
C ASP A 215 17.36 44.07 -58.47
N LEU A 216 16.16 43.57 -58.16
CA LEU A 216 15.16 43.13 -59.13
C LEU A 216 14.47 44.30 -59.85
N LEU A 217 14.36 45.48 -59.25
CA LEU A 217 13.77 46.66 -59.93
C LEU A 217 14.51 47.03 -61.25
N PRO A 218 15.86 47.06 -61.32
CA PRO A 218 16.62 47.14 -62.57
C PRO A 218 16.35 46.00 -63.55
N ILE A 219 16.21 44.75 -63.08
CA ILE A 219 16.02 43.58 -63.95
C ILE A 219 14.60 43.57 -64.54
N MET A 220 13.59 43.88 -63.71
CA MET A 220 12.20 43.94 -64.13
C MET A 220 11.92 45.17 -65.01
N SER A 221 12.69 46.25 -64.88
CA SER A 221 12.65 47.38 -65.82
C SER A 221 13.47 47.17 -67.10
N ALA A 222 14.52 46.33 -67.06
CA ALA A 222 15.26 45.87 -68.23
C ALA A 222 14.45 44.89 -69.10
N SER A 223 13.45 44.21 -68.54
CA SER A 223 12.57 43.25 -69.24
C SER A 223 11.73 43.82 -70.40
N LYS A 224 11.84 45.13 -70.70
CA LYS A 224 11.13 45.81 -71.79
C LYS A 224 11.96 46.14 -73.04
N ILE A 225 13.22 45.71 -73.16
CA ILE A 225 14.02 45.95 -74.38
C ILE A 225 14.72 44.66 -74.87
N SER A 226 14.64 44.44 -76.19
CA SER A 226 15.25 43.39 -77.03
C SER A 226 14.79 41.94 -76.81
N ASN A 227 13.92 41.50 -77.73
CA ASN A 227 13.51 40.12 -77.96
C ASN A 227 14.52 39.33 -78.81
N GLN A 228 14.50 38.00 -78.65
CA GLN A 228 14.74 36.94 -79.66
C GLN A 228 16.13 36.79 -80.29
N ASP A 229 16.79 35.65 -80.04
CA ASP A 229 16.98 34.59 -81.06
C ASP A 229 17.38 33.22 -80.41
N PRO A 230 17.31 32.07 -81.12
CA PRO A 230 16.98 30.78 -80.50
C PRO A 230 18.07 29.67 -80.49
N LEU A 231 17.86 28.71 -79.58
CA LEU A 231 18.52 27.39 -79.42
C LEU A 231 20.05 27.34 -79.25
N ASP A 232 20.48 26.97 -78.05
CA ASP A 232 21.41 25.83 -77.89
C ASP A 232 21.13 25.11 -76.55
N LYS A 233 20.98 23.78 -76.57
CA LYS A 233 20.72 23.00 -75.35
C LYS A 233 22.03 22.81 -74.58
N VAL A 234 22.19 23.56 -73.49
CA VAL A 234 23.31 23.40 -72.56
C VAL A 234 23.33 21.96 -72.03
N LYS A 235 24.52 21.35 -72.00
CA LYS A 235 24.71 20.00 -71.45
C LYS A 235 24.35 20.02 -69.96
N VAL A 236 23.59 19.02 -69.52
CA VAL A 236 23.31 18.78 -68.10
C VAL A 236 24.64 18.59 -67.36
N ASP A 237 24.78 19.19 -66.19
CA ASP A 237 26.01 19.16 -65.41
C ASP A 237 26.36 17.71 -65.00
N ASP A 238 27.66 17.38 -64.96
CA ASP A 238 28.13 16.01 -64.71
C ASP A 238 27.66 15.51 -63.33
N TYR A 239 27.47 16.43 -62.38
CA TYR A 239 26.91 16.16 -61.06
C TYR A 239 25.44 15.72 -61.12
N ASP A 240 24.60 16.37 -61.93
CA ASP A 240 23.17 16.04 -62.04
C ASP A 240 22.93 14.76 -62.85
N ILE A 241 23.82 14.47 -63.80
CA ILE A 241 23.87 13.16 -64.46
C ILE A 241 24.24 12.10 -63.42
N ALA A 242 25.32 12.29 -62.66
CA ALA A 242 25.76 11.34 -61.63
C ALA A 242 24.73 11.14 -60.50
N VAL A 243 23.97 12.18 -60.10
CA VAL A 243 22.91 12.07 -59.08
C VAL A 243 21.68 11.34 -59.63
N ARG A 244 21.26 11.58 -60.89
CA ARG A 244 20.21 10.75 -61.52
C ARG A 244 20.68 9.31 -61.69
N GLU A 245 21.91 9.08 -62.15
CA GLU A 245 22.50 7.75 -62.28
C GLU A 245 22.59 7.05 -60.92
N LEU A 246 23.01 7.71 -59.84
CA LEU A 246 22.99 7.14 -58.48
C LEU A 246 21.59 6.82 -57.95
N LYS A 247 20.57 7.57 -58.40
CA LYS A 247 19.16 7.31 -58.04
C LYS A 247 18.57 6.12 -58.81
N PHE A 248 19.05 5.86 -60.03
CA PHE A 248 18.69 4.67 -60.82
C PHE A 248 19.57 3.44 -60.49
N GLU A 249 20.85 3.65 -60.15
CA GLU A 249 21.81 2.65 -59.66
C GLU A 249 22.01 2.75 -58.14
N ALA A 250 20.91 2.79 -57.38
CA ALA A 250 20.95 2.72 -55.92
C ALA A 250 21.38 1.31 -55.45
N ARG A 251 22.69 1.00 -55.58
CA ARG A 251 23.28 -0.26 -55.10
C ARG A 251 23.22 -0.27 -53.58
N GLY A 252 22.57 -1.30 -53.02
CA GLY A 252 22.48 -1.49 -51.58
C GLY A 252 23.87 -1.65 -50.97
N ASN A 253 24.31 -0.67 -50.18
CA ASN A 253 25.52 -0.80 -49.38
C ASN A 253 25.27 -1.83 -48.26
N PRO A 254 26.17 -2.81 -48.05
CA PRO A 254 26.06 -3.73 -46.92
C PRO A 254 26.04 -2.94 -45.61
N THR A 255 24.96 -3.04 -44.85
CA THR A 255 24.83 -2.43 -43.52
C THR A 255 25.74 -3.11 -42.49
N ASP A 256 26.00 -4.39 -42.71
CA ASP A 256 26.69 -5.26 -41.78
C ASP A 256 28.14 -5.43 -42.21
N ARG A 257 29.06 -5.31 -41.24
CA ARG A 257 30.48 -5.62 -41.46
C ARG A 257 30.62 -7.07 -41.93
N LEU A 258 31.41 -7.28 -42.99
CA LEU A 258 31.80 -8.60 -43.45
C LEU A 258 32.64 -9.30 -42.36
N LYS A 259 32.00 -10.26 -41.67
CA LYS A 259 32.61 -11.07 -40.59
C LYS A 259 33.62 -12.06 -41.20
N SER A 260 34.68 -12.38 -40.47
CA SER A 260 35.59 -13.45 -40.90
C SER A 260 34.95 -14.83 -40.74
N GLU A 261 35.44 -15.84 -41.47
CA GLU A 261 34.96 -17.22 -41.31
C GLU A 261 35.15 -17.72 -39.87
N GLU A 262 36.23 -17.32 -39.19
CA GLU A 262 36.47 -17.61 -37.77
C GLU A 262 35.46 -16.93 -36.84
N GLU A 263 35.09 -15.67 -37.12
CA GLU A 263 34.04 -14.95 -36.37
C GLU A 263 32.67 -15.62 -36.54
N ILE A 264 32.34 -16.07 -37.76
CA ILE A 264 31.09 -16.79 -38.07
C ILE A 264 31.05 -18.15 -37.37
N ILE A 265 32.11 -18.95 -37.47
CA ILE A 265 32.22 -20.27 -36.80
C ILE A 265 32.12 -20.09 -35.28
N LYS A 266 32.71 -19.03 -34.72
CA LYS A 266 32.63 -18.73 -33.29
C LYS A 266 31.22 -18.33 -32.86
N GLU A 267 30.55 -17.45 -33.60
CA GLU A 267 29.18 -17.01 -33.32
C GLU A 267 28.18 -18.17 -33.45
N GLU A 268 28.34 -19.02 -34.47
CA GLU A 268 27.54 -20.24 -34.64
C GLU A 268 27.79 -21.24 -33.50
N LYS A 269 29.05 -21.43 -33.08
CA LYS A 269 29.39 -22.24 -31.91
C LYS A 269 28.76 -21.70 -30.63
N GLU A 270 28.88 -20.40 -30.35
CA GLU A 270 28.28 -19.78 -29.16
C GLU A 270 26.75 -19.90 -29.19
N LYS A 271 26.13 -19.77 -30.36
CA LYS A 271 24.68 -20.00 -30.57
C LYS A 271 24.29 -21.46 -30.30
N LEU A 272 25.07 -22.44 -30.76
CA LEU A 272 24.82 -23.85 -30.51
C LEU A 272 25.02 -24.23 -29.03
N GLU A 273 26.05 -23.70 -28.38
CA GLU A 273 26.28 -23.89 -26.93
C GLU A 273 25.13 -23.27 -26.10
N ALA A 274 24.64 -22.08 -26.48
CA ALA A 274 23.48 -21.45 -25.84
C ALA A 274 22.18 -22.25 -26.03
N LEU A 275 21.92 -22.76 -27.25
CA LEU A 275 20.75 -23.59 -27.53
C LEU A 275 20.79 -24.93 -26.78
N GLU A 276 21.95 -25.57 -26.67
CA GLU A 276 22.12 -26.80 -25.89
C GLU A 276 21.98 -26.55 -24.38
N ALA A 277 22.49 -25.41 -23.87
CA ALA A 277 22.30 -25.01 -22.48
C ALA A 277 20.81 -24.76 -22.14
N ASP A 278 20.08 -24.06 -23.01
CA ASP A 278 18.62 -23.86 -22.88
C ASP A 278 17.85 -25.19 -22.97
N ARG A 279 18.19 -26.05 -23.92
CA ARG A 279 17.62 -27.41 -24.03
C ARG A 279 17.83 -28.21 -22.74
N LEU A 280 19.01 -28.16 -22.15
CA LEU A 280 19.32 -28.82 -20.87
C LEU A 280 18.58 -28.18 -19.68
N ALA A 281 18.34 -26.87 -19.69
CA ALA A 281 17.53 -26.19 -18.68
C ALA A 281 16.05 -26.63 -18.77
N ARG A 282 15.47 -26.61 -19.98
CA ARG A 282 14.11 -27.09 -20.28
C ARG A 282 13.94 -28.58 -19.95
N MET A 283 14.94 -29.42 -20.23
CA MET A 283 14.94 -30.85 -19.86
C MET A 283 14.89 -31.06 -18.34
N LYS A 284 15.62 -30.25 -17.57
CA LYS A 284 15.63 -30.29 -16.10
C LYS A 284 14.38 -29.69 -15.44
N GLY A 285 13.50 -29.05 -16.22
CA GLY A 285 12.30 -28.38 -15.70
C GLY A 285 12.59 -27.01 -15.05
N PHE A 286 13.79 -26.45 -15.25
CA PHE A 286 14.06 -25.05 -14.92
C PHE A 286 13.43 -24.18 -16.02
N ILE A 287 12.14 -23.88 -15.85
CA ILE A 287 11.51 -22.80 -16.60
C ILE A 287 12.18 -21.51 -16.13
N SER A 288 12.98 -20.91 -17.00
CA SER A 288 13.40 -19.52 -16.90
C SER A 288 12.16 -18.65 -17.04
N ASN A 289 11.46 -18.44 -15.92
CA ASN A 289 10.59 -17.28 -15.80
C ASN A 289 11.45 -16.07 -16.14
N SER A 290 11.11 -15.38 -17.22
CA SER A 290 11.74 -14.15 -17.69
C SER A 290 11.45 -12.95 -16.78
N ASN A 291 11.37 -13.19 -15.47
CA ASN A 291 11.60 -12.20 -14.44
C ASN A 291 13.08 -11.84 -14.47
N VAL A 292 13.42 -10.90 -15.36
CA VAL A 292 14.59 -10.01 -15.33
C VAL A 292 15.66 -10.46 -14.33
N GLU A 293 16.58 -11.31 -14.77
CA GLU A 293 17.90 -11.30 -14.15
C GLU A 293 18.44 -9.88 -14.37
N LEU A 294 18.36 -9.06 -13.33
CA LEU A 294 19.06 -7.78 -13.26
C LEU A 294 20.55 -8.10 -13.36
N LYS A 295 21.07 -8.13 -14.59
CA LYS A 295 22.51 -8.08 -14.84
C LYS A 295 23.04 -6.95 -13.99
N HIS A 296 23.89 -7.29 -13.03
CA HIS A 296 24.47 -6.33 -12.11
C HIS A 296 25.42 -5.42 -12.90
N LYS A 297 24.89 -4.34 -13.47
CA LYS A 297 25.68 -3.34 -14.20
C LYS A 297 26.74 -2.81 -13.24
N SER A 298 28.00 -3.08 -13.56
CA SER A 298 29.14 -2.45 -12.92
C SER A 298 29.12 -0.95 -13.19
N ALA A 299 29.75 -0.15 -12.31
CA ALA A 299 29.79 1.31 -12.49
C ALA A 299 30.51 1.75 -13.79
N ASP A 300 31.31 0.86 -14.39
CA ASP A 300 32.05 1.08 -15.63
C ASP A 300 31.20 0.82 -16.91
N ASP A 301 29.97 0.30 -16.78
CA ASP A 301 29.10 -0.13 -17.90
C ASP A 301 27.95 0.88 -18.15
N LEU A 302 28.29 2.17 -18.06
CA LEU A 302 27.42 3.31 -18.37
C LEU A 302 27.74 3.83 -19.79
N ASP A 303 27.12 3.20 -20.78
CA ASP A 303 27.08 3.73 -22.14
C ASP A 303 25.87 4.67 -22.30
N ASP A 304 26.07 5.84 -22.91
CA ASP A 304 25.14 6.99 -22.92
C ASP A 304 23.99 6.82 -23.94
N GLY A 305 23.20 5.77 -23.78
CA GLY A 305 22.03 5.44 -24.61
C GLY A 305 20.70 5.93 -24.01
N PHE A 306 20.25 7.13 -24.40
CA PHE A 306 18.99 7.72 -23.93
C PHE A 306 17.77 7.06 -24.59
N VAL A 307 17.11 6.12 -23.91
CA VAL A 307 15.85 5.50 -24.36
C VAL A 307 14.68 5.99 -23.50
N VAL A 308 13.70 6.62 -24.15
CA VAL A 308 12.47 7.10 -23.50
C VAL A 308 11.45 5.96 -23.47
N GLU A 309 11.27 5.33 -22.30
CA GLU A 309 10.14 4.43 -22.07
C GLU A 309 8.82 5.21 -22.10
N LYS A 310 8.01 4.99 -23.13
CA LYS A 310 6.61 5.42 -23.14
C LYS A 310 5.79 4.38 -22.36
N ILE A 311 5.35 4.74 -21.16
CA ILE A 311 4.31 4.01 -20.45
C ILE A 311 2.97 4.34 -21.10
N SER A 312 2.29 3.33 -21.64
CA SER A 312 0.90 3.40 -22.04
C SER A 312 0.05 2.58 -21.07
N ASP A 313 -0.73 3.26 -20.25
CA ASP A 313 -1.78 2.65 -19.43
C ASP A 313 -3.00 2.29 -20.30
N GLU A 314 -3.56 1.10 -20.11
CA GLU A 314 -5.00 0.71 -20.19
C GLU A 314 -5.06 -0.85 -20.24
N ILE A 315 -5.51 -1.60 -19.22
CA ILE A 315 -6.82 -1.72 -18.53
C ILE A 315 -7.62 -2.95 -19.03
N GLN A 316 -8.35 -3.61 -18.09
CA GLN A 316 -9.39 -4.65 -18.29
C GLN A 316 -8.94 -6.07 -18.72
N ASN A 317 -9.61 -7.17 -18.33
CA ASN A 317 -10.51 -7.40 -17.18
C ASN A 317 -10.73 -8.92 -16.93
N ASP A 318 -11.60 -9.22 -15.95
CA ASP A 318 -12.40 -10.44 -15.77
C ASP A 318 -11.73 -11.71 -15.23
N GLY A 319 -12.57 -12.47 -14.52
CA GLY A 319 -12.22 -13.73 -13.85
C GLY A 319 -13.48 -14.49 -13.44
N VAL A 320 -13.38 -15.27 -12.36
CA VAL A 320 -14.47 -16.08 -11.76
C VAL A 320 -14.92 -17.29 -12.59
N SER A 321 -14.66 -18.49 -12.05
CA SER A 321 -15.70 -19.52 -11.82
C SER A 321 -15.17 -20.62 -10.90
N ASN A 322 -16.09 -21.30 -10.23
CA ASN A 322 -15.89 -22.00 -8.96
C ASN A 322 -16.22 -23.51 -9.05
N ASP A 323 -15.72 -24.26 -8.07
CA ASP A 323 -16.36 -25.41 -7.41
C ASP A 323 -16.47 -26.83 -8.04
N ASN A 324 -15.94 -27.78 -7.24
CA ASN A 324 -16.47 -29.10 -6.83
C ASN A 324 -16.52 -30.34 -7.75
N ASP A 325 -15.85 -31.40 -7.27
CA ASP A 325 -16.34 -32.80 -7.09
C ASP A 325 -15.19 -33.59 -6.41
N ILE A 326 -15.14 -33.80 -5.09
CA ILE A 326 -15.80 -34.83 -4.25
C ILE A 326 -15.83 -36.25 -4.87
N PHE A 327 -15.01 -37.19 -4.38
CA PHE A 327 -15.45 -38.32 -3.51
C PHE A 327 -14.33 -39.37 -3.21
N ASN A 328 -14.11 -39.55 -1.90
CA ASN A 328 -13.84 -40.77 -1.11
C ASN A 328 -12.68 -41.76 -1.33
N ASP A 329 -12.00 -41.97 -0.19
CA ASP A 329 -11.80 -43.24 0.55
C ASP A 329 -11.16 -44.47 -0.13
N ASP A 330 -10.15 -45.04 0.54
CA ASP A 330 -10.46 -46.12 1.48
C ASP A 330 -9.35 -46.44 2.52
N ILE A 331 -9.78 -46.65 3.77
CA ILE A 331 -9.34 -47.72 4.71
C ILE A 331 -7.87 -47.75 5.22
N SER A 332 -7.57 -47.96 6.52
CA SER A 332 -8.39 -48.03 7.75
C SER A 332 -7.52 -48.19 9.02
N GLN A 333 -8.21 -48.28 10.18
CA GLN A 333 -7.80 -48.86 11.47
C GLN A 333 -6.94 -47.96 12.39
N ASN A 334 -7.51 -47.47 13.51
CA ASN A 334 -7.86 -48.17 14.78
C ASN A 334 -6.60 -48.41 15.62
N SER A 335 -6.56 -48.31 16.95
CA SER A 335 -7.52 -48.04 18.06
C SER A 335 -6.63 -47.85 19.33
N SER A 336 -7.01 -47.43 20.52
CA SER A 336 -8.21 -46.86 21.17
C SER A 336 -7.71 -46.26 22.51
N ASP A 337 -8.51 -45.46 23.22
CA ASP A 337 -8.94 -45.79 24.60
C ASP A 337 -9.66 -44.63 25.29
N THR A 338 -10.93 -44.92 25.55
CA THR A 338 -11.94 -44.28 26.40
C THR A 338 -11.52 -43.86 27.81
N SER A 339 -12.17 -42.81 28.33
CA SER A 339 -12.88 -42.90 29.63
C SER A 339 -14.02 -41.87 29.74
N ASN A 340 -15.07 -42.24 30.48
CA ASN A 340 -16.36 -41.52 30.62
C ASN A 340 -16.39 -40.62 31.87
N SER A 341 -17.31 -39.63 31.89
CA SER A 341 -18.45 -39.61 32.84
C SER A 341 -19.40 -38.40 32.67
N ASN A 342 -20.69 -38.68 32.53
CA ASN A 342 -21.94 -38.02 32.98
C ASN A 342 -21.92 -36.54 33.47
N ASP A 343 -22.94 -35.70 33.22
CA ASP A 343 -24.34 -35.86 33.68
C ASP A 343 -25.41 -35.16 32.80
N SER A 344 -26.68 -35.30 33.19
CA SER A 344 -27.94 -35.08 32.44
C SER A 344 -28.61 -33.70 32.62
N GLU A 345 -29.55 -33.32 31.72
CA GLU A 345 -31.01 -33.33 32.01
C GLU A 345 -31.96 -32.88 30.86
N VAL A 346 -32.93 -33.77 30.61
CA VAL A 346 -34.39 -33.69 30.30
C VAL A 346 -35.09 -32.37 29.85
N ASN A 347 -36.16 -32.55 29.05
CA ASN A 347 -37.14 -31.55 28.55
C ASN A 347 -38.04 -30.92 29.64
N GLU A 348 -38.66 -29.75 29.37
CA GLU A 348 -40.14 -29.59 29.24
C GLU A 348 -40.65 -28.14 28.95
N ASN A 349 -41.72 -28.07 28.13
CA ASN A 349 -42.94 -27.20 28.17
C ASN A 349 -42.95 -25.64 28.21
N VAL A 350 -43.51 -25.04 27.13
CA VAL A 350 -44.83 -24.31 27.03
C VAL A 350 -45.13 -23.23 28.11
N ASP A 351 -45.44 -21.96 27.75
CA ASP A 351 -46.79 -21.52 27.31
C ASP A 351 -46.91 -20.29 26.36
N GLU A 352 -48.13 -20.13 25.81
CA GLU A 352 -48.73 -19.25 24.77
C GLU A 352 -48.36 -17.72 24.68
N THR A 353 -48.51 -16.99 23.56
CA THR A 353 -49.74 -16.81 22.74
C THR A 353 -49.56 -16.41 21.24
N GLU A 354 -50.39 -17.05 20.41
CA GLU A 354 -51.16 -16.60 19.23
C GLU A 354 -50.59 -16.20 17.82
N ILE A 355 -50.80 -17.14 16.88
CA ILE A 355 -51.63 -17.06 15.64
C ILE A 355 -51.08 -16.52 14.29
N GLN A 356 -50.76 -17.51 13.42
CA GLN A 356 -51.15 -17.75 12.00
C GLN A 356 -51.00 -16.67 10.88
N VAL A 357 -50.44 -17.06 9.72
CA VAL A 357 -51.19 -17.48 8.48
C VAL A 357 -50.29 -17.73 7.23
N LYS A 358 -50.38 -18.95 6.67
CA LYS A 358 -50.24 -19.42 5.25
C LYS A 358 -49.20 -18.84 4.23
N ARG A 359 -48.24 -19.72 3.86
CA ARG A 359 -48.07 -20.45 2.57
C ARG A 359 -48.30 -19.79 1.17
N LYS A 360 -47.32 -20.06 0.28
CA LYS A 360 -47.37 -20.19 -1.23
C LYS A 360 -47.56 -18.86 -2.01
N LYS A 361 -47.08 -18.67 -3.26
CA LYS A 361 -46.72 -19.59 -4.38
C LYS A 361 -45.70 -18.91 -5.35
N LYS A 362 -45.12 -19.66 -6.30
CA LYS A 362 -44.23 -19.15 -7.40
C LYS A 362 -45.03 -18.64 -8.62
N SER A 363 -44.35 -17.79 -9.42
CA SER A 363 -44.35 -17.62 -10.89
C SER A 363 -45.07 -16.41 -11.54
N LEU A 364 -44.26 -15.63 -12.28
CA LEU A 364 -44.51 -14.97 -13.58
C LEU A 364 -45.63 -13.92 -13.70
N VAL A 365 -45.26 -12.67 -14.03
CA VAL A 365 -45.42 -12.03 -15.36
C VAL A 365 -44.86 -10.59 -15.31
N ASN A 366 -44.36 -10.08 -16.44
CA ASN A 366 -43.81 -8.72 -16.59
C ASN A 366 -44.85 -7.61 -16.32
N ASP A 367 -44.40 -6.46 -15.80
CA ASP A 367 -44.59 -5.12 -16.37
C ASP A 367 -44.58 -4.02 -15.31
N LYS A 368 -43.82 -2.94 -15.59
CA LYS A 368 -43.71 -1.68 -14.81
C LYS A 368 -43.04 -1.92 -13.44
N ILE A 369 -42.06 -1.14 -13.00
CA ILE A 369 -41.84 0.29 -13.20
C ILE A 369 -40.33 0.55 -13.46
N ASN A 370 -39.99 0.90 -14.70
CA ASN A 370 -38.72 1.59 -15.03
C ASN A 370 -39.08 2.81 -15.88
N LYS A 371 -39.66 3.82 -15.22
CA LYS A 371 -39.91 5.18 -15.68
C LYS A 371 -40.07 6.07 -14.44
N THR A 372 -39.83 7.38 -14.59
CA THR A 372 -39.98 8.43 -13.56
C THR A 372 -39.14 8.29 -12.29
N ILE A 373 -37.81 8.49 -12.40
CA ILE A 373 -37.12 9.58 -11.66
C ILE A 373 -36.15 10.31 -12.62
N THR A 374 -36.70 10.88 -13.68
CA THR A 374 -36.10 11.98 -14.44
C THR A 374 -37.20 13.02 -14.67
N ASN A 375 -36.86 14.29 -14.48
CA ASN A 375 -37.69 15.48 -14.69
C ASN A 375 -39.02 15.57 -13.89
N LYS A 376 -38.97 16.27 -12.74
CA LYS A 376 -39.71 17.53 -12.49
C LYS A 376 -39.81 17.86 -10.99
N ILE A 377 -38.91 18.71 -10.50
CA ILE A 377 -39.31 19.95 -9.79
C ILE A 377 -38.41 21.07 -10.31
N SER A 378 -38.83 21.63 -11.45
CA SER A 378 -38.46 22.98 -11.88
C SER A 378 -39.76 23.68 -12.26
N GLN A 379 -40.45 24.19 -11.24
CA GLN A 379 -41.57 25.12 -11.36
C GLN A 379 -41.32 26.19 -10.29
N GLU A 380 -40.95 27.41 -10.71
CA GLU A 380 -41.87 28.52 -11.03
C GLU A 380 -42.29 29.21 -9.73
N SER A 381 -42.08 30.51 -9.51
CA SER A 381 -42.34 31.65 -10.40
C SER A 381 -42.04 32.96 -9.59
N LYS A 382 -42.00 34.21 -10.10
CA LYS A 382 -42.27 34.83 -11.42
C LYS A 382 -41.84 36.33 -11.40
N LEU A 383 -42.00 37.03 -12.54
CA LEU A 383 -42.05 38.51 -12.73
C LEU A 383 -40.67 39.23 -12.65
N ILE A 384 -40.30 40.18 -13.54
CA ILE A 384 -40.91 40.88 -14.70
C ILE A 384 -39.81 40.98 -15.78
N ASN A 385 -40.02 40.59 -17.05
CA ASN A 385 -40.78 41.21 -18.16
C ASN A 385 -40.15 42.47 -18.77
N GLU A 386 -40.20 42.54 -20.11
CA GLU A 386 -40.10 43.72 -20.96
C GLU A 386 -38.75 44.46 -20.99
N HIS A 387 -38.26 45.03 -22.09
CA HIS A 387 -38.46 44.97 -23.55
C HIS A 387 -37.60 46.16 -24.04
N GLU A 388 -37.08 46.13 -25.27
CA GLU A 388 -36.85 47.36 -26.07
C GLU A 388 -35.80 48.42 -25.58
N GLU A 389 -35.11 49.15 -26.45
CA GLU A 389 -34.83 48.97 -27.89
C GLU A 389 -33.70 49.94 -28.29
N SER A 390 -33.08 49.71 -29.45
CA SER A 390 -32.74 50.79 -30.41
C SER A 390 -31.56 51.74 -30.06
N LYS A 391 -30.53 51.81 -30.92
CA LYS A 391 -30.24 52.93 -31.88
C LYS A 391 -29.04 53.77 -31.39
N GLU A 392 -28.21 54.46 -32.18
CA GLU A 392 -27.90 54.56 -33.64
C GLU A 392 -26.46 55.16 -33.72
N GLU A 393 -25.70 55.32 -34.82
CA GLU A 393 -25.91 55.35 -36.28
C GLU A 393 -24.54 55.09 -37.01
N HIS A 394 -24.56 54.51 -38.24
CA HIS A 394 -23.68 54.70 -39.44
C HIS A 394 -22.10 54.78 -39.39
N GLU A 395 -21.32 54.53 -40.46
CA GLU A 395 -21.54 54.62 -41.93
C GLU A 395 -20.89 53.47 -42.76
N THR A 396 -21.60 53.05 -43.84
CA THR A 396 -21.14 52.63 -45.21
C THR A 396 -20.00 51.59 -45.41
N ASP A 397 -19.96 50.67 -46.39
CA ASP A 397 -20.81 50.21 -47.52
C ASP A 397 -20.10 48.95 -48.11
N LEU A 398 -20.65 48.02 -48.92
CA LEU A 398 -21.98 47.78 -49.51
C LEU A 398 -22.12 46.27 -49.88
N CYS A 399 -23.33 45.89 -50.34
CA CYS A 399 -23.79 44.85 -51.29
C CYS A 399 -22.77 44.05 -52.17
N GLU A 400 -23.02 42.88 -52.80
CA GLU A 400 -24.13 41.90 -52.92
C GLU A 400 -23.67 40.71 -53.82
N ASN A 401 -24.30 39.52 -53.97
CA ASN A 401 -25.32 38.74 -53.23
C ASN A 401 -25.38 37.26 -53.75
N PHE A 402 -26.22 36.39 -53.14
CA PHE A 402 -26.80 35.13 -53.68
C PHE A 402 -25.92 33.92 -54.12
N ASP A 403 -26.21 32.77 -53.48
CA ASP A 403 -26.61 31.46 -54.04
C ASP A 403 -25.85 30.67 -55.15
N VAL A 404 -25.72 29.36 -54.87
CA VAL A 404 -25.93 28.18 -55.77
C VAL A 404 -24.83 27.73 -56.78
N GLN A 405 -24.32 26.51 -56.50
CA GLN A 405 -23.92 25.38 -57.38
C GLN A 405 -22.90 25.49 -58.57
N SER A 406 -22.24 24.34 -58.79
CA SER A 406 -21.87 23.67 -60.07
C SER A 406 -20.52 23.91 -60.80
N ASP A 407 -19.81 22.77 -60.99
CA ASP A 407 -19.27 22.18 -62.23
C ASP A 407 -17.90 22.54 -62.89
N SER A 408 -17.04 21.51 -62.97
CA SER A 408 -16.45 20.89 -64.20
C SER A 408 -15.00 21.15 -64.71
N ASN A 409 -14.22 20.04 -64.74
CA ASN A 409 -13.53 19.38 -65.91
C ASN A 409 -12.08 19.69 -66.43
N ASP A 410 -11.26 18.60 -66.43
CA ASP A 410 -10.49 17.94 -67.54
C ASP A 410 -9.00 18.22 -67.95
N VAL A 411 -8.13 17.21 -67.66
CA VAL A 411 -7.33 16.33 -68.60
C VAL A 411 -5.78 16.50 -68.92
N GLU A 412 -5.03 15.43 -68.55
CA GLU A 412 -3.82 14.72 -69.13
C GLU A 412 -2.31 15.10 -68.98
N ASP A 413 -1.47 14.03 -69.04
CA ASP A 413 -0.06 13.83 -68.59
C ASP A 413 1.06 14.08 -69.64
N ASP A 414 2.34 14.24 -69.21
CA ASP A 414 3.47 13.28 -69.39
C ASP A 414 4.90 13.87 -69.13
N SER A 415 5.87 13.00 -68.83
CA SER A 415 7.34 13.20 -68.76
C SER A 415 8.00 13.83 -67.51
N SER A 416 9.33 13.68 -67.41
CA SER A 416 10.06 13.54 -66.13
C SER A 416 10.84 14.76 -65.66
N SER A 417 11.24 14.69 -64.38
CA SER A 417 12.41 15.36 -63.80
C SER A 417 12.26 16.85 -63.47
N ASN A 418 11.83 17.06 -62.23
CA ASN A 418 12.49 17.93 -61.24
C ASN A 418 12.20 19.45 -61.32
N ASP A 419 12.33 20.03 -60.11
CA ASP A 419 12.71 21.40 -59.81
C ASP A 419 11.62 22.43 -59.45
N ASP A 420 10.60 22.05 -58.67
CA ASP A 420 9.65 23.07 -58.18
C ASP A 420 8.97 22.89 -56.80
N LEU A 421 8.52 24.05 -56.32
CA LEU A 421 8.05 24.51 -55.00
C LEU A 421 6.77 23.91 -54.37
N SER A 422 6.64 24.17 -53.05
CA SER A 422 5.40 24.49 -52.27
C SER A 422 4.55 23.42 -51.56
N ASP A 423 4.62 23.45 -50.21
CA ASP A 423 3.56 23.69 -49.19
C ASP A 423 2.18 22.98 -49.09
N LEU A 424 1.95 22.46 -47.86
CA LEU A 424 0.75 22.55 -46.99
C LEU A 424 -0.51 21.62 -47.09
N LYS A 425 -0.74 20.93 -45.95
CA LYS A 425 -2.01 20.64 -45.20
C LYS A 425 -2.97 19.44 -45.50
N GLN A 426 -3.10 18.60 -44.46
CA GLN A 426 -4.28 17.97 -43.79
C GLN A 426 -5.53 17.38 -44.52
N SER A 427 -5.77 16.08 -44.21
CA SER A 427 -7.02 15.35 -43.85
C SER A 427 -8.11 14.90 -44.87
N ASP A 428 -8.30 13.56 -44.87
CA ASP A 428 -9.52 12.71 -44.92
C ASP A 428 -10.55 12.72 -46.08
N SER A 429 -10.75 11.54 -46.73
CA SER A 429 -12.03 10.77 -46.84
C SER A 429 -12.06 9.75 -48.01
N SER A 430 -13.24 9.30 -48.49
CA SER A 430 -13.50 7.90 -48.92
C SER A 430 -14.10 7.65 -50.33
N SER A 431 -14.04 6.36 -50.75
CA SER A 431 -15.01 5.55 -51.54
C SER A 431 -15.23 5.72 -53.07
N GLU A 432 -15.07 4.56 -53.76
CA GLU A 432 -15.92 3.94 -54.82
C GLU A 432 -15.97 4.50 -56.28
N ASP A 433 -15.54 3.62 -57.23
CA ASP A 433 -16.15 3.18 -58.51
C ASP A 433 -16.56 4.22 -59.62
N GLU A 434 -16.58 3.94 -60.94
CA GLU A 434 -16.55 2.68 -61.73
C GLU A 434 -16.12 2.96 -63.21
N GLU A 435 -15.49 1.98 -63.89
CA GLU A 435 -15.60 1.58 -65.34
C GLU A 435 -15.59 2.62 -66.53
N ILE A 436 -15.19 2.31 -67.78
CA ILE A 436 -15.29 1.04 -68.54
C ILE A 436 -14.32 0.97 -69.77
N SER A 437 -14.18 -0.24 -70.29
CA SER A 437 -13.60 -0.66 -71.60
C SER A 437 -12.08 -0.92 -71.67
N ASP A 438 -11.61 -2.00 -72.32
CA ASP A 438 -12.32 -2.89 -73.24
C ASP A 438 -11.94 -4.39 -73.09
N LYS A 439 -12.85 -5.27 -73.57
CA LYS A 439 -12.72 -6.73 -73.79
C LYS A 439 -12.90 -7.68 -72.60
N LYS A 440 -14.14 -7.64 -72.11
CA LYS A 440 -15.05 -8.81 -71.95
C LYS A 440 -14.43 -10.22 -72.18
N SER A 441 -14.40 -11.01 -71.11
CA SER A 441 -14.75 -12.44 -71.12
C SER A 441 -15.27 -12.82 -69.74
N VAL A 442 -16.57 -12.64 -69.48
CA VAL A 442 -17.59 -13.68 -69.61
C VAL A 442 -17.34 -14.84 -68.64
N THR A 443 -18.09 -14.80 -67.55
CA THR A 443 -18.37 -15.93 -66.65
C THR A 443 -19.01 -17.09 -67.40
N PHE A 444 -18.82 -18.32 -66.92
CA PHE A 444 -19.89 -19.29 -66.68
C PHE A 444 -19.30 -20.49 -65.94
N GLY A 445 -20.01 -21.03 -64.94
CA GLY A 445 -19.57 -22.25 -64.26
C GLY A 445 -19.81 -23.50 -65.11
N ASN A 446 -19.00 -24.54 -64.91
CA ASN A 446 -19.43 -25.94 -65.07
C ASN A 446 -18.41 -26.94 -64.51
N ASN A 447 -18.88 -27.78 -63.59
CA ASN A 447 -18.89 -29.24 -63.68
C ASN A 447 -17.87 -29.99 -64.60
N ILE A 448 -17.28 -31.03 -63.98
CA ILE A 448 -17.20 -32.43 -64.49
C ILE A 448 -16.00 -32.86 -65.40
N PHE A 449 -15.18 -33.73 -64.79
CA PHE A 449 -14.57 -34.98 -65.31
C PHE A 449 -13.33 -35.02 -66.27
N THR A 450 -12.29 -35.65 -65.71
CA THR A 450 -11.50 -36.81 -66.23
C THR A 450 -10.37 -36.68 -67.28
N GLU A 451 -9.19 -37.08 -66.78
CA GLU A 451 -8.32 -38.17 -67.26
C GLU A 451 -7.37 -38.03 -68.47
N LYS A 452 -6.16 -38.57 -68.21
CA LYS A 452 -5.34 -39.42 -69.11
C LYS A 452 -4.72 -38.79 -70.37
N SER A 453 -3.39 -38.61 -70.31
CA SER A 453 -2.41 -39.68 -70.64
C SER A 453 -1.23 -39.30 -71.54
N ILE A 454 -0.06 -39.84 -71.16
CA ILE A 454 0.97 -40.43 -72.03
C ILE A 454 1.72 -39.50 -73.04
N ASN A 455 2.94 -39.13 -72.61
CA ASN A 455 4.23 -39.13 -73.35
C ASN A 455 4.22 -39.70 -74.80
N PRO A 456 5.10 -39.22 -75.73
CA PRO A 456 6.55 -39.37 -75.49
C PRO A 456 7.52 -38.29 -76.05
N LYS A 457 8.75 -38.44 -75.55
CA LYS A 457 10.05 -37.87 -75.96
C LYS A 457 10.24 -37.65 -77.47
N ASN A 458 10.94 -36.56 -77.86
CA ASN A 458 12.35 -36.72 -78.26
C ASN A 458 13.21 -35.44 -78.25
N GLU A 459 14.51 -35.72 -78.31
CA GLU A 459 15.71 -34.98 -77.93
C GLU A 459 16.24 -33.81 -78.79
N LYS A 460 17.12 -33.02 -78.13
CA LYS A 460 18.45 -32.51 -78.58
C LYS A 460 18.64 -31.18 -79.35
N LEU A 461 19.20 -30.24 -78.59
CA LEU A 461 20.49 -29.52 -78.80
C LEU A 461 20.65 -28.42 -79.89
N LYS A 462 21.23 -27.31 -79.38
CA LYS A 462 22.19 -26.37 -80.02
C LYS A 462 21.64 -25.37 -81.07
N SER A 463 22.09 -24.11 -81.09
CA SER A 463 22.98 -23.34 -80.21
C SER A 463 23.14 -21.89 -80.68
N ILE A 464 23.65 -21.02 -79.81
CA ILE A 464 24.57 -19.90 -80.10
C ILE A 464 24.00 -18.66 -80.85
N ILE A 465 23.80 -17.59 -80.06
CA ILE A 465 24.45 -16.26 -80.18
C ILE A 465 24.91 -15.84 -81.58
N LYS A 466 24.52 -14.62 -82.01
CA LYS A 466 25.48 -13.69 -82.63
C LYS A 466 25.05 -12.23 -82.68
N ALA A 467 25.93 -11.39 -82.17
CA ALA A 467 26.22 -10.01 -82.54
C ALA A 467 27.75 -9.90 -82.33
N ASN A 468 28.58 -9.39 -83.24
CA ASN A 468 28.40 -8.17 -84.01
C ASN A 468 29.14 -8.17 -85.38
N ASN A 469 28.78 -7.16 -86.18
CA ASN A 469 29.51 -6.52 -87.28
C ASN A 469 29.45 -7.11 -88.71
N GLU A 470 28.66 -6.37 -89.49
CA GLU A 470 28.54 -6.22 -90.95
C GLU A 470 29.90 -5.87 -91.62
N THR A 471 30.12 -5.98 -92.94
CA THR A 471 29.33 -5.44 -94.08
C THR A 471 29.71 -6.10 -95.44
N VAL A 472 29.05 -5.66 -96.53
CA VAL A 472 29.32 -5.92 -97.96
C VAL A 472 28.73 -7.24 -98.51
N ILE A 473 27.41 -7.31 -98.79
CA ILE A 473 26.68 -6.84 -100.00
C ILE A 473 26.88 -7.77 -101.22
N ASP A 474 25.90 -8.63 -101.56
CA ASP A 474 24.88 -8.32 -102.59
C ASP A 474 23.74 -9.39 -102.76
N LYS A 475 22.51 -8.90 -102.97
CA LYS A 475 21.38 -9.44 -103.76
C LYS A 475 20.85 -10.90 -103.74
N ILE A 476 21.30 -11.84 -102.90
CA ILE A 476 20.62 -13.16 -102.74
C ILE A 476 19.56 -13.15 -101.60
N VAL A 477 19.47 -12.04 -100.86
CA VAL A 477 19.04 -11.96 -99.45
C VAL A 477 17.51 -12.04 -99.17
N SER A 478 16.62 -12.18 -100.16
CA SER A 478 15.17 -12.00 -99.96
C SER A 478 14.33 -13.27 -99.70
N LYS A 479 14.85 -14.48 -99.99
CA LYS A 479 14.17 -15.76 -99.66
C LYS A 479 14.68 -16.38 -98.36
N ASP A 480 15.98 -16.49 -98.19
CA ASP A 480 16.58 -17.22 -97.06
C ASP A 480 16.27 -16.56 -95.71
N ARG A 481 16.21 -15.23 -95.64
CA ARG A 481 15.88 -14.47 -94.42
C ARG A 481 14.50 -14.84 -93.85
N LYS A 482 13.53 -15.22 -94.69
CA LYS A 482 12.21 -15.71 -94.24
C LYS A 482 12.26 -17.15 -93.71
N GLN A 483 13.19 -17.98 -94.19
CA GLN A 483 13.41 -19.32 -93.65
C GLN A 483 14.25 -19.29 -92.38
N GLU A 484 15.25 -18.41 -92.27
CA GLU A 484 15.98 -18.17 -91.02
C GLU A 484 15.07 -17.65 -89.91
N ILE A 485 14.25 -16.63 -90.15
CA ILE A 485 13.27 -16.13 -89.15
C ILE A 485 12.30 -17.26 -88.72
N ARG A 486 11.88 -18.12 -89.66
CA ARG A 486 10.99 -19.27 -89.34
C ARG A 486 11.69 -20.35 -88.52
N ASN A 487 12.98 -20.59 -88.77
CA ASN A 487 13.80 -21.54 -88.03
C ASN A 487 14.23 -21.00 -86.66
N ASP A 488 14.47 -19.70 -86.54
CA ASP A 488 14.77 -19.02 -85.26
C ASP A 488 13.50 -18.90 -84.40
N LEU A 489 12.33 -18.69 -85.02
CA LEU A 489 11.03 -18.86 -84.36
C LEU A 489 10.76 -20.31 -83.93
N LEU A 490 11.22 -21.33 -84.68
CA LEU A 490 11.17 -22.72 -84.23
C LEU A 490 12.10 -22.96 -83.05
N LYS A 491 13.35 -22.47 -83.09
CA LYS A 491 14.28 -22.55 -81.95
C LYS A 491 13.78 -21.80 -80.72
N ARG A 492 13.18 -20.62 -80.89
CA ARG A 492 12.47 -19.89 -79.82
C ARG A 492 11.25 -20.64 -79.32
N LYS A 493 10.49 -21.32 -80.18
CA LYS A 493 9.40 -22.22 -79.75
C LYS A 493 9.93 -23.39 -78.94
N GLU A 494 11.01 -24.06 -79.38
CA GLU A 494 11.63 -25.14 -78.62
C GLU A 494 12.23 -24.67 -77.29
N SER A 495 12.84 -23.48 -77.24
CA SER A 495 13.34 -22.92 -75.98
C SER A 495 12.19 -22.48 -75.08
N MET A 496 11.08 -21.97 -75.63
CA MET A 496 9.87 -21.72 -74.87
C MET A 496 9.13 -22.99 -74.45
N GLU A 497 9.20 -24.10 -75.20
CA GLU A 497 8.65 -25.39 -74.78
C GLU A 497 9.52 -26.09 -73.73
N LYS A 498 10.84 -25.85 -73.75
CA LYS A 498 11.74 -26.22 -72.65
C LYS A 498 11.44 -25.35 -71.41
N ALA A 499 11.31 -24.04 -71.57
CA ALA A 499 10.92 -23.12 -70.49
C ALA A 499 9.47 -23.32 -69.98
N ARG A 500 8.56 -23.89 -70.78
CA ARG A 500 7.21 -24.32 -70.35
C ARG A 500 7.19 -25.68 -69.64
N LYS A 501 8.24 -26.49 -69.81
CA LYS A 501 8.49 -27.71 -69.02
C LYS A 501 9.23 -27.39 -67.72
N GLU A 502 9.94 -26.26 -67.68
CA GLU A 502 10.47 -25.69 -66.45
C GLU A 502 9.34 -25.05 -65.63
N LEU A 503 9.38 -25.25 -64.31
CA LEU A 503 8.39 -24.70 -63.39
C LEU A 503 8.44 -23.15 -63.42
N PRO A 504 7.29 -22.45 -63.34
CA PRO A 504 7.22 -21.01 -63.08
C PRO A 504 8.16 -20.55 -61.94
N TYR A 505 8.87 -19.45 -62.13
CA TYR A 505 9.80 -18.93 -61.13
C TYR A 505 9.06 -18.28 -59.95
N THR A 506 7.98 -17.57 -60.24
CA THR A 506 7.12 -16.88 -59.26
C THR A 506 5.81 -17.62 -59.05
N TYR A 507 5.44 -17.84 -57.78
CA TYR A 507 4.13 -18.35 -57.40
C TYR A 507 3.47 -17.44 -56.37
N LYS A 508 2.15 -17.24 -56.50
CA LYS A 508 1.32 -16.68 -55.42
C LYS A 508 1.06 -17.75 -54.36
N VAL A 509 0.81 -17.34 -53.12
CA VAL A 509 0.33 -18.28 -52.09
C VAL A 509 -1.09 -18.71 -52.45
N PRO A 510 -1.41 -20.01 -52.52
CA PRO A 510 -2.78 -20.48 -52.73
C PRO A 510 -3.73 -20.00 -51.64
N GLU A 511 -4.92 -19.54 -52.03
CA GLU A 511 -5.92 -19.03 -51.08
C GLU A 511 -6.84 -20.14 -50.56
N SER A 512 -6.88 -21.27 -51.27
CA SER A 512 -7.68 -22.44 -50.93
C SER A 512 -6.87 -23.74 -50.94
N PHE A 513 -7.32 -24.72 -50.16
CA PHE A 513 -6.74 -26.06 -50.13
C PHE A 513 -6.79 -26.76 -51.50
N GLU A 514 -7.90 -26.63 -52.23
CA GLU A 514 -8.05 -27.25 -53.55
C GLU A 514 -7.06 -26.72 -54.59
N GLU A 515 -6.71 -25.43 -54.51
CA GLU A 515 -5.74 -24.79 -55.41
C GLU A 515 -4.33 -25.34 -55.17
N LEU A 516 -3.93 -25.49 -53.90
CA LEU A 516 -2.67 -26.16 -53.54
C LEU A 516 -2.66 -27.62 -54.01
N GLN A 517 -3.76 -28.36 -53.80
CA GLN A 517 -3.86 -29.76 -54.23
C GLN A 517 -3.70 -29.89 -55.76
N LYS A 518 -4.37 -29.04 -56.56
CA LYS A 518 -4.25 -29.01 -58.02
C LYS A 518 -2.83 -28.69 -58.50
N LEU A 519 -2.09 -27.84 -57.78
CA LEU A 519 -0.68 -27.52 -58.07
C LEU A 519 0.27 -28.69 -57.83
N LEU A 520 0.08 -29.47 -56.76
CA LEU A 520 1.03 -30.49 -56.31
C LEU A 520 0.74 -31.90 -56.86
N GLN A 521 -0.52 -32.29 -57.01
CA GLN A 521 -0.95 -33.69 -57.23
C GLN A 521 -0.42 -34.33 -58.52
N ASN A 522 -0.05 -33.53 -59.54
CA ASN A 522 0.46 -34.01 -60.83
C ASN A 522 1.99 -33.92 -60.97
N GLN A 523 2.72 -33.59 -59.91
CA GLN A 523 4.16 -33.30 -59.95
C GLN A 523 5.00 -34.34 -59.22
N ASN A 524 6.24 -34.55 -59.67
CA ASN A 524 7.22 -35.41 -59.00
C ASN A 524 7.53 -34.87 -57.57
N PRO A 525 7.88 -35.69 -56.56
CA PRO A 525 8.15 -35.19 -55.20
C PRO A 525 9.24 -34.11 -55.14
N ASP A 526 10.28 -34.24 -55.96
CA ASP A 526 11.35 -33.22 -56.10
C ASP A 526 10.89 -31.92 -56.79
N TYR A 527 9.79 -31.96 -57.55
CA TYR A 527 9.17 -30.75 -58.11
C TYR A 527 8.17 -30.13 -57.14
N GLN A 528 7.45 -30.94 -56.35
CA GLN A 528 6.57 -30.45 -55.29
C GLN A 528 7.35 -29.61 -54.25
N SER A 529 8.53 -30.06 -53.82
CA SER A 529 9.41 -29.28 -52.94
C SER A 529 9.88 -27.96 -53.57
N VAL A 530 10.30 -27.96 -54.84
CA VAL A 530 10.74 -26.74 -55.55
C VAL A 530 9.59 -25.74 -55.75
N ILE A 531 8.34 -26.21 -55.93
CA ILE A 531 7.15 -25.34 -55.98
C ILE A 531 6.95 -24.66 -54.62
N VAL A 532 6.98 -25.43 -53.52
CA VAL A 532 6.79 -24.90 -52.16
C VAL A 532 7.92 -23.93 -51.77
N ASP A 533 9.18 -24.27 -52.07
CA ASP A 533 10.34 -23.38 -51.88
C ASP A 533 10.15 -22.03 -52.58
N ARG A 534 9.69 -22.04 -53.84
CA ARG A 534 9.42 -20.82 -54.60
C ARG A 534 8.22 -20.04 -54.05
N ILE A 535 7.16 -20.71 -53.60
CA ILE A 535 6.03 -20.04 -52.92
C ILE A 535 6.54 -19.31 -51.67
N ILE A 536 7.32 -19.97 -50.81
CA ILE A 536 7.85 -19.39 -49.57
C ILE A 536 8.78 -18.21 -49.87
N LYS A 537 9.73 -18.37 -50.81
CA LYS A 537 10.69 -17.32 -51.20
C LYS A 537 10.03 -16.10 -51.85
N CYS A 538 9.07 -16.31 -52.76
CA CYS A 538 8.37 -15.21 -53.43
C CYS A 538 7.47 -14.40 -52.47
N ASN A 539 7.02 -15.01 -51.37
CA ASN A 539 6.08 -14.42 -50.42
C ASN A 539 6.70 -14.31 -49.03
N HIS A 540 8.00 -14.01 -48.93
CA HIS A 540 8.68 -13.87 -47.65
C HIS A 540 8.09 -12.72 -46.81
N TRP A 541 8.00 -12.90 -45.49
CA TRP A 541 7.35 -11.95 -44.57
C TRP A 541 8.08 -10.60 -44.43
N THR A 542 9.33 -10.52 -44.88
CA THR A 542 10.09 -9.25 -44.98
C THR A 542 9.61 -8.36 -46.13
N LEU A 543 8.98 -8.93 -47.16
CA LEU A 543 8.48 -8.19 -48.32
C LEU A 543 7.15 -7.47 -48.01
N ASP A 544 6.25 -8.14 -47.29
CA ASP A 544 4.98 -7.60 -46.82
C ASP A 544 4.56 -8.34 -45.53
N LYS A 545 4.04 -7.59 -44.56
CA LYS A 545 3.51 -8.12 -43.29
C LYS A 545 2.31 -9.03 -43.51
N GLN A 546 1.46 -8.76 -44.51
CA GLN A 546 0.30 -9.63 -44.81
C GLN A 546 0.72 -11.05 -45.25
N ASN A 547 1.93 -11.20 -45.79
CA ASN A 547 2.42 -12.51 -46.19
C ASN A 547 2.63 -13.45 -45.00
N LYS A 548 2.84 -12.93 -43.77
CA LYS A 548 2.96 -13.76 -42.56
C LYS A 548 1.68 -14.58 -42.31
N GLU A 549 0.50 -13.97 -42.53
CA GLU A 549 -0.77 -14.67 -42.41
C GLU A 549 -0.97 -15.68 -43.55
N LYS A 550 -0.67 -15.28 -44.79
CA LYS A 550 -0.75 -16.16 -45.97
C LYS A 550 0.14 -17.40 -45.82
N LEU A 551 1.38 -17.25 -45.33
CA LEU A 551 2.28 -18.36 -45.03
C LEU A 551 1.76 -19.24 -43.88
N SER A 552 1.05 -18.70 -42.89
CA SER A 552 0.40 -19.51 -41.85
C SER A 552 -0.77 -20.35 -42.40
N LYS A 553 -1.54 -19.83 -43.37
CA LYS A 553 -2.55 -20.60 -44.10
C LYS A 553 -1.91 -21.66 -45.00
N LEU A 554 -0.78 -21.35 -45.64
CA LEU A 554 0.00 -22.32 -46.42
C LEU A 554 0.48 -23.51 -45.56
N PHE A 555 0.93 -23.26 -44.33
CA PHE A 555 1.27 -24.34 -43.38
C PHE A 555 0.08 -25.27 -43.13
N ILE A 556 -1.10 -24.71 -42.84
CA ILE A 556 -2.34 -25.46 -42.65
C ILE A 556 -2.67 -26.30 -43.90
N PHE A 557 -2.62 -25.70 -45.10
CA PHE A 557 -2.91 -26.41 -46.34
C PHE A 557 -1.88 -27.49 -46.69
N LEU A 558 -0.58 -27.29 -46.41
CA LEU A 558 0.46 -28.31 -46.60
C LEU A 558 0.31 -29.47 -45.62
N MET A 559 0.01 -29.19 -44.35
CA MET A 559 -0.32 -30.20 -43.35
C MET A 559 -1.56 -30.98 -43.77
N GLN A 560 -2.63 -30.29 -44.19
CA GLN A 560 -3.83 -30.93 -44.71
C GLN A 560 -3.53 -31.78 -45.95
N TYR A 561 -2.64 -31.35 -46.86
CA TYR A 561 -2.26 -32.13 -48.06
C TYR A 561 -1.51 -33.42 -47.70
N ILE A 562 -0.62 -33.37 -46.71
CA ILE A 562 0.06 -34.56 -46.18
C ILE A 562 -0.93 -35.52 -45.52
N LEU A 563 -1.94 -35.00 -44.81
CA LEU A 563 -2.94 -35.84 -44.13
C LEU A 563 -4.05 -36.34 -45.07
N SER A 564 -4.43 -35.58 -46.10
CA SER A 564 -5.52 -35.91 -47.02
C SER A 564 -5.10 -36.83 -48.17
N ASN A 565 -3.81 -37.03 -48.40
CA ASN A 565 -3.27 -38.08 -49.27
C ASN A 565 -3.45 -39.48 -48.63
N ASN A 566 -4.66 -39.75 -48.16
CA ASN A 566 -5.04 -40.87 -47.32
C ASN A 566 -4.68 -42.20 -48.00
N ILE A 567 -3.83 -42.96 -47.30
CA ILE A 567 -3.40 -44.30 -47.71
C ILE A 567 -4.52 -45.29 -47.35
N GLU A 568 -5.64 -45.21 -48.06
CA GLU A 568 -6.69 -46.25 -48.03
C GLU A 568 -6.36 -47.43 -48.95
N ASN A 569 -5.46 -47.24 -49.92
CA ASN A 569 -4.98 -48.30 -50.79
C ASN A 569 -3.73 -48.97 -50.20
N ASP A 570 -3.84 -50.27 -49.92
CA ASP A 570 -2.79 -51.18 -49.42
C ASP A 570 -1.65 -51.47 -50.46
N ASN A 571 -1.27 -50.47 -51.27
CA ASN A 571 -0.25 -50.58 -52.31
C ASN A 571 1.11 -50.05 -51.81
N VAL A 572 2.15 -50.88 -51.89
CA VAL A 572 3.51 -50.56 -51.42
C VAL A 572 4.11 -49.32 -52.10
N GLU A 573 3.90 -49.15 -53.41
CA GLU A 573 4.43 -48.02 -54.18
C GLU A 573 3.87 -46.66 -53.73
N ASN A 574 2.59 -46.61 -53.39
CA ASN A 574 1.94 -45.38 -52.87
C ASN A 574 2.52 -44.98 -51.52
N ILE A 575 2.79 -45.97 -50.64
CA ILE A 575 3.42 -45.75 -49.33
C ILE A 575 4.85 -45.21 -49.50
N VAL A 576 5.63 -45.74 -50.45
CA VAL A 576 6.99 -45.27 -50.74
C VAL A 576 6.98 -43.84 -51.31
N ASN A 577 6.13 -43.55 -52.30
CA ASN A 577 5.97 -42.21 -52.84
C ASN A 577 5.52 -41.21 -51.76
N PHE A 578 4.61 -41.63 -50.87
CA PHE A 578 4.18 -40.81 -49.74
C PHE A 578 5.36 -40.45 -48.82
N PHE A 579 6.17 -41.42 -48.42
CA PHE A 579 7.33 -41.15 -47.56
C PHE A 579 8.35 -40.22 -48.24
N GLN A 580 8.54 -40.33 -49.56
CA GLN A 580 9.38 -39.40 -50.32
C GLN A 580 8.80 -37.98 -50.35
N ILE A 581 7.48 -37.81 -50.57
CA ILE A 581 6.82 -36.50 -50.51
C ILE A 581 6.96 -35.88 -49.11
N PHE A 582 6.73 -36.68 -48.06
CA PHE A 582 6.87 -36.25 -46.68
C PHE A 582 8.30 -35.78 -46.35
N ASP A 583 9.31 -36.58 -46.68
CA ASP A 583 10.73 -36.24 -46.47
C ASP A 583 11.14 -34.96 -47.21
N ARG A 584 10.64 -34.78 -48.45
CA ARG A 584 10.88 -33.57 -49.25
C ARG A 584 10.14 -32.32 -48.77
N LEU A 585 8.97 -32.45 -48.15
CA LEU A 585 8.17 -31.31 -47.68
C LEU A 585 8.45 -30.92 -46.21
N CYS A 586 8.96 -31.85 -45.40
CA CYS A 586 9.20 -31.62 -43.97
C CYS A 586 10.12 -30.41 -43.64
N PRO A 587 11.20 -30.11 -44.39
CA PRO A 587 12.05 -28.94 -44.13
C PRO A 587 11.28 -27.62 -44.23
N TYR A 588 10.40 -27.47 -45.23
CA TYR A 588 9.60 -26.25 -45.40
C TYR A 588 8.54 -26.09 -44.30
N LEU A 589 8.01 -27.20 -43.77
CA LEU A 589 7.13 -27.16 -42.59
C LEU A 589 7.89 -26.68 -41.35
N TYR A 590 9.15 -27.09 -41.18
CA TYR A 590 10.03 -26.61 -40.11
C TYR A 590 10.25 -25.09 -40.22
N ASP A 591 10.62 -24.60 -41.40
CA ASP A 591 10.80 -23.16 -41.63
C ASP A 591 9.51 -22.36 -41.35
N LEU A 592 8.35 -22.88 -41.77
CA LEU A 592 7.05 -22.25 -41.52
C LEU A 592 6.64 -22.24 -40.04
N THR A 593 7.03 -23.23 -39.22
CA THR A 593 6.77 -23.18 -37.77
C THR A 593 7.52 -22.04 -37.08
N HIS A 594 8.75 -21.72 -37.50
CA HIS A 594 9.51 -20.59 -36.95
C HIS A 594 8.95 -19.22 -37.34
N VAL A 595 8.28 -19.12 -38.50
CA VAL A 595 7.62 -17.86 -38.93
C VAL A 595 6.43 -17.52 -38.01
N ASN A 596 5.65 -18.51 -37.56
CA ASN A 596 4.53 -18.29 -36.65
C ASN A 596 4.32 -19.49 -35.68
N PRO A 597 5.02 -19.52 -34.54
CA PRO A 597 4.99 -20.65 -33.61
C PRO A 597 3.66 -20.78 -32.84
N GLU A 598 2.89 -19.71 -32.69
CA GLU A 598 1.64 -19.72 -31.92
C GLU A 598 0.50 -20.38 -32.71
N ASN A 599 0.21 -19.88 -33.92
CA ASN A 599 -0.84 -20.44 -34.78
C ASN A 599 -0.54 -21.90 -35.16
N THR A 600 0.73 -22.23 -35.43
CA THR A 600 1.12 -23.60 -35.78
C THR A 600 1.01 -24.56 -34.60
N LYS A 601 1.32 -24.10 -33.37
CA LYS A 601 1.07 -24.87 -32.14
C LYS A 601 -0.40 -25.25 -31.99
N ASP A 602 -1.30 -24.28 -32.11
CA ASP A 602 -2.72 -24.51 -31.80
C ASP A 602 -3.37 -25.42 -32.85
N TYR A 603 -3.06 -25.24 -34.13
CA TYR A 603 -3.50 -26.14 -35.19
C TYR A 603 -3.01 -27.60 -35.00
N ILE A 604 -1.75 -27.81 -34.61
CA ILE A 604 -1.23 -29.16 -34.35
C ILE A 604 -1.90 -29.79 -33.12
N ILE A 605 -2.24 -28.99 -32.10
CA ILE A 605 -3.01 -29.47 -30.93
C ILE A 605 -4.42 -29.91 -31.35
N GLU A 606 -5.07 -29.18 -32.25
CA GLU A 606 -6.39 -29.56 -32.80
C GLU A 606 -6.34 -30.88 -33.59
N ILE A 607 -5.36 -31.05 -34.49
CA ILE A 607 -5.12 -32.33 -35.20
C ILE A 607 -4.91 -33.49 -34.20
N ILE A 608 -4.11 -33.29 -33.15
CA ILE A 608 -3.84 -34.33 -32.16
C ILE A 608 -5.11 -34.69 -31.38
N LYS A 609 -5.98 -33.72 -31.06
CA LYS A 609 -7.29 -33.97 -30.44
C LYS A 609 -8.20 -34.76 -31.37
N GLU A 610 -8.33 -34.35 -32.63
CA GLU A 610 -9.14 -35.04 -33.65
C GLU A 610 -8.72 -36.52 -33.77
N LYS A 611 -7.41 -36.77 -33.94
CA LYS A 611 -6.87 -38.13 -34.06
C LYS A 611 -6.99 -38.94 -32.76
N HIS A 612 -6.97 -38.29 -31.59
CA HIS A 612 -7.26 -38.93 -30.31
C HIS A 612 -8.74 -39.30 -30.18
N GLU A 613 -9.67 -38.45 -30.63
CA GLU A 613 -11.11 -38.73 -30.65
C GLU A 613 -11.49 -39.83 -31.65
N GLU A 614 -10.83 -39.90 -32.81
CA GLU A 614 -10.94 -41.04 -33.74
C GLU A 614 -10.48 -42.35 -33.08
N PHE A 615 -9.36 -42.30 -32.35
CA PHE A 615 -8.87 -43.45 -31.60
C PHE A 615 -9.77 -43.84 -30.42
N GLU A 616 -10.33 -42.86 -29.71
CA GLU A 616 -11.27 -43.06 -28.60
C GLU A 616 -12.50 -43.87 -29.04
N LYS A 617 -12.98 -43.67 -30.28
CA LYS A 617 -14.07 -44.48 -30.87
C LYS A 617 -13.67 -45.95 -31.05
N ASN A 618 -12.39 -46.23 -31.33
CA ASN A 618 -11.88 -47.56 -31.74
C ASN A 618 -10.67 -48.07 -30.91
N LYS A 619 -10.67 -47.87 -29.58
CA LYS A 619 -9.56 -48.14 -28.62
C LYS A 619 -8.88 -49.54 -28.63
N LYS A 620 -9.33 -50.48 -29.49
CA LYS A 620 -8.80 -51.85 -29.62
C LYS A 620 -8.01 -52.07 -30.91
N GLN A 621 -7.98 -51.10 -31.83
CA GLN A 621 -7.37 -51.19 -33.15
C GLN A 621 -6.26 -50.12 -33.28
N TYR A 622 -5.16 -50.47 -33.96
CA TYR A 622 -4.10 -49.50 -34.22
C TYR A 622 -4.58 -48.37 -35.14
N PRO A 623 -4.21 -47.11 -34.86
CA PRO A 623 -4.60 -45.98 -35.69
C PRO A 623 -4.02 -46.09 -37.11
N ASN A 624 -4.49 -45.23 -38.01
CA ASN A 624 -4.04 -45.19 -39.40
C ASN A 624 -2.61 -44.61 -39.52
N ILE A 625 -2.04 -44.70 -40.73
CA ILE A 625 -0.64 -44.33 -40.98
C ILE A 625 -0.46 -42.81 -40.81
N ASP A 626 -1.47 -42.02 -41.17
CA ASP A 626 -1.60 -40.57 -40.92
C ASP A 626 -1.20 -40.17 -39.48
N THR A 627 -1.70 -40.89 -38.48
CA THR A 627 -1.47 -40.65 -37.05
C THR A 627 -0.01 -40.94 -36.68
N LEU A 628 0.59 -41.96 -37.29
CA LEU A 628 2.00 -42.31 -37.10
C LEU A 628 2.93 -41.29 -37.75
N ILE A 629 2.51 -40.72 -38.89
CA ILE A 629 3.21 -39.62 -39.58
C ILE A 629 3.14 -38.35 -38.73
N ILE A 630 2.02 -38.03 -38.11
CA ILE A 630 1.90 -36.90 -37.17
C ILE A 630 2.89 -37.04 -36.01
N PHE A 631 3.03 -38.24 -35.41
CA PHE A 631 4.05 -38.47 -34.38
C PHE A 631 5.49 -38.29 -34.92
N LYS A 632 5.79 -38.75 -36.14
CA LYS A 632 7.12 -38.54 -36.74
C LYS A 632 7.38 -37.06 -37.07
N LEU A 633 6.38 -36.33 -37.54
CA LEU A 633 6.45 -34.90 -37.82
C LEU A 633 6.69 -34.10 -36.52
N VAL A 634 6.02 -34.46 -35.43
CA VAL A 634 6.21 -33.79 -34.13
C VAL A 634 7.62 -34.01 -33.56
N SER A 635 8.29 -35.15 -33.77
CA SER A 635 9.70 -35.31 -33.36
C SER A 635 10.70 -34.55 -34.23
N LEU A 636 10.33 -34.14 -35.45
CA LEU A 636 11.16 -33.33 -36.34
C LEU A 636 10.95 -31.83 -36.11
N LEU A 637 9.71 -31.39 -35.83
CA LEU A 637 9.39 -29.98 -35.61
C LEU A 637 9.70 -29.50 -34.19
N PHE A 638 9.53 -30.34 -33.16
CA PHE A 638 9.58 -29.91 -31.76
C PHE A 638 10.62 -30.64 -30.92
N PRO A 639 11.24 -29.95 -29.94
CA PRO A 639 12.25 -30.55 -29.06
C PRO A 639 11.64 -31.62 -28.16
N THR A 640 12.13 -32.86 -28.29
CA THR A 640 11.61 -34.01 -27.54
C THR A 640 12.17 -34.14 -26.11
N SER A 641 13.17 -33.33 -25.75
CA SER A 641 13.85 -33.43 -24.45
C SER A 641 13.11 -32.77 -23.28
N ASP A 642 12.34 -31.72 -23.56
CA ASP A 642 11.82 -30.75 -22.59
C ASP A 642 10.93 -31.38 -21.52
N PHE A 643 11.11 -31.01 -20.24
CA PHE A 643 10.44 -31.64 -19.09
C PHE A 643 8.95 -31.86 -19.32
N ARG A 644 8.25 -30.80 -19.76
CA ARG A 644 6.87 -30.82 -20.24
C ARG A 644 6.77 -29.89 -21.45
N HIS A 645 6.23 -30.39 -22.56
CA HIS A 645 6.04 -29.65 -23.79
C HIS A 645 4.60 -29.84 -24.29
N VAL A 646 3.95 -28.76 -24.73
CA VAL A 646 2.50 -28.71 -24.99
C VAL A 646 2.04 -29.75 -26.03
N ILE A 647 2.84 -29.98 -27.07
CA ILE A 647 2.55 -30.92 -28.18
C ILE A 647 3.18 -32.32 -27.95
N VAL A 648 4.51 -32.38 -27.83
CA VAL A 648 5.29 -33.62 -27.63
C VAL A 648 4.80 -34.48 -26.46
N THR A 649 4.42 -33.88 -25.32
CA THR A 649 4.02 -34.67 -24.13
C THR A 649 2.68 -35.41 -24.35
N PRO A 650 1.61 -34.78 -24.86
CA PRO A 650 0.43 -35.49 -25.36
C PRO A 650 0.74 -36.60 -26.38
N CYS A 651 1.60 -36.36 -27.37
CA CYS A 651 1.99 -37.42 -28.34
C CYS A 651 2.62 -38.64 -27.64
N LEU A 652 3.53 -38.42 -26.68
CA LEU A 652 4.17 -39.50 -25.92
C LEU A 652 3.17 -40.32 -25.09
N ILE A 653 2.18 -39.65 -24.49
CA ILE A 653 1.09 -40.28 -23.74
C ILE A 653 0.17 -41.06 -24.69
N PHE A 654 -0.18 -40.49 -25.85
CA PHE A 654 -1.04 -41.12 -26.84
C PHE A 654 -0.38 -42.38 -27.44
N MET A 655 0.90 -42.30 -27.84
CA MET A 655 1.70 -43.47 -28.25
C MET A 655 1.72 -44.56 -27.16
N SER A 656 1.87 -44.18 -25.89
CA SER A 656 1.81 -45.13 -24.77
C SER A 656 0.43 -45.76 -24.59
N GLN A 657 -0.65 -44.98 -24.76
CA GLN A 657 -2.03 -45.46 -24.71
C GLN A 657 -2.30 -46.49 -25.83
N ILE A 658 -1.84 -46.22 -27.06
CA ILE A 658 -1.96 -47.13 -28.21
C ILE A 658 -1.30 -48.48 -27.89
N LEU A 659 -0.03 -48.49 -27.48
CA LEU A 659 0.73 -49.71 -27.17
C LEU A 659 0.13 -50.56 -26.04
N LEU A 660 -0.56 -49.94 -25.07
CA LEU A 660 -1.18 -50.63 -23.94
C LEU A 660 -2.58 -51.20 -24.25
N THR A 661 -3.32 -50.58 -25.16
CA THR A 661 -4.75 -50.87 -25.39
C THR A 661 -5.03 -51.64 -26.68
N CYS A 662 -4.23 -51.45 -27.73
CA CYS A 662 -4.48 -52.02 -29.05
C CYS A 662 -4.18 -53.52 -29.11
N ARG A 663 -5.13 -54.29 -29.64
CA ARG A 663 -4.98 -55.75 -29.76
C ARG A 663 -4.28 -56.09 -31.07
N ILE A 664 -3.17 -56.80 -30.96
CA ILE A 664 -2.46 -57.37 -32.11
C ILE A 664 -3.27 -58.54 -32.69
N LYS A 665 -3.55 -58.50 -33.98
CA LYS A 665 -4.21 -59.58 -34.74
C LYS A 665 -3.42 -59.95 -36.00
N ASN A 666 -2.94 -58.95 -36.76
CA ASN A 666 -2.41 -59.10 -38.11
C ASN A 666 -0.95 -58.63 -38.21
N ARG A 667 -0.29 -58.93 -39.35
CA ARG A 667 1.04 -58.41 -39.74
C ARG A 667 1.16 -56.89 -39.52
N LYS A 668 0.23 -56.14 -40.11
CA LYS A 668 0.11 -54.67 -40.03
C LYS A 668 0.08 -54.13 -38.58
N ASP A 669 -0.55 -54.81 -37.64
CA ASP A 669 -0.63 -54.38 -36.23
C ASP A 669 0.74 -54.46 -35.53
N ILE A 670 1.49 -55.54 -35.77
CA ILE A 670 2.82 -55.76 -35.20
C ILE A 670 3.78 -54.70 -35.74
N SER A 671 3.75 -54.47 -37.05
CA SER A 671 4.59 -53.48 -37.72
C SER A 671 4.30 -52.05 -37.25
N LYS A 672 3.02 -51.67 -37.13
CA LYS A 672 2.63 -50.37 -36.55
C LYS A 672 3.07 -50.23 -35.09
N GLY A 673 2.95 -51.28 -34.28
CA GLY A 673 3.42 -51.27 -32.89
C GLY A 673 4.94 -51.09 -32.79
N LEU A 674 5.72 -51.80 -33.61
CA LEU A 674 7.18 -51.63 -33.68
C LEU A 674 7.57 -50.23 -34.17
N PHE A 675 6.84 -49.65 -35.13
CA PHE A 675 7.05 -48.27 -35.57
C PHE A 675 6.79 -47.25 -34.45
N ILE A 676 5.76 -47.45 -33.63
CA ILE A 676 5.54 -46.63 -32.42
C ILE A 676 6.69 -46.82 -31.42
N CYS A 677 7.23 -48.03 -31.27
CA CYS A 677 8.41 -48.27 -30.42
C CYS A 677 9.67 -47.55 -30.96
N THR A 678 9.90 -47.49 -32.28
CA THR A 678 11.00 -46.69 -32.86
C THR A 678 10.78 -45.19 -32.64
N LEU A 679 9.57 -44.68 -32.80
CA LEU A 679 9.25 -43.27 -32.51
C LEU A 679 9.44 -42.94 -31.03
N MET A 680 8.95 -43.80 -30.12
CA MET A 680 9.16 -43.58 -28.69
C MET A 680 10.64 -43.66 -28.28
N LEU A 681 11.48 -44.39 -29.02
CA LEU A 681 12.94 -44.30 -28.86
C LEU A 681 13.41 -42.89 -29.24
N GLU A 682 13.13 -42.40 -30.47
CA GLU A 682 13.50 -41.04 -30.91
C GLU A 682 13.09 -39.93 -29.91
N TYR A 683 11.85 -40.00 -29.39
CA TYR A 683 11.34 -39.05 -28.40
C TYR A 683 12.09 -39.11 -27.06
N THR A 684 12.67 -40.25 -26.70
CA THR A 684 13.29 -40.46 -25.39
C THR A 684 14.81 -40.48 -25.41
N VAL A 685 15.48 -40.64 -26.56
CA VAL A 685 16.97 -40.69 -26.67
C VAL A 685 17.63 -39.54 -25.91
N LEU A 686 17.22 -38.29 -26.18
CA LEU A 686 17.80 -37.10 -25.55
C LEU A 686 17.35 -36.88 -24.09
N SER A 687 16.16 -37.36 -23.70
CA SER A 687 15.62 -37.16 -22.35
C SER A 687 15.88 -38.32 -21.39
N LYS A 688 16.38 -39.45 -21.89
CA LYS A 688 16.60 -40.74 -21.18
C LYS A 688 15.41 -41.20 -20.33
N ARG A 689 14.17 -40.85 -20.73
CA ARG A 689 12.96 -41.21 -19.98
C ARG A 689 12.62 -42.68 -20.12
N PHE A 690 12.21 -43.29 -19.00
CA PHE A 690 11.72 -44.66 -18.99
C PHE A 690 10.28 -44.75 -19.53
N ALA A 691 10.09 -45.49 -20.63
CA ALA A 691 8.80 -45.76 -21.26
C ALA A 691 8.35 -47.22 -20.99
N PRO A 692 7.56 -47.51 -19.93
CA PRO A 692 7.18 -48.89 -19.58
C PRO A 692 6.27 -49.56 -20.61
N SER A 693 5.48 -48.79 -21.36
CA SER A 693 4.62 -49.25 -22.47
C SER A 693 5.44 -49.99 -23.55
N VAL A 694 6.58 -49.41 -23.94
CA VAL A 694 7.46 -49.96 -24.98
C VAL A 694 8.13 -51.26 -24.53
N ILE A 695 8.71 -51.29 -23.32
CA ILE A 695 9.35 -52.50 -22.78
C ILE A 695 8.33 -53.64 -22.64
N ASN A 696 7.11 -53.34 -22.21
CA ASN A 696 6.03 -54.33 -22.15
C ASN A 696 5.62 -54.83 -23.54
N PHE A 697 5.58 -53.95 -24.56
CA PHE A 697 5.29 -54.34 -25.94
C PHE A 697 6.37 -55.25 -26.53
N LEU A 698 7.63 -54.84 -26.47
CA LEU A 698 8.77 -55.63 -26.99
C LEU A 698 8.87 -56.99 -26.29
N ARG A 699 8.65 -57.03 -24.97
CA ARG A 699 8.54 -58.29 -24.21
C ARG A 699 7.38 -59.17 -24.69
N GLY A 700 6.24 -58.58 -25.03
CA GLY A 700 5.07 -59.27 -25.57
C GLY A 700 5.31 -59.84 -26.98
N VAL A 701 6.04 -59.13 -27.83
CA VAL A 701 6.45 -59.61 -29.16
C VAL A 701 7.36 -60.84 -29.04
N ILE A 702 8.36 -60.82 -28.14
CA ILE A 702 9.18 -62.01 -27.84
C ILE A 702 8.31 -63.16 -27.34
N TYR A 703 7.36 -62.90 -26.42
CA TYR A 703 6.42 -63.91 -25.92
C TYR A 703 5.49 -64.51 -27.00
N MET A 704 5.25 -63.80 -28.11
CA MET A 704 4.53 -64.33 -29.27
C MET A 704 5.40 -65.20 -30.20
N ALA A 705 6.73 -65.07 -30.10
CA ALA A 705 7.72 -65.84 -30.86
C ALA A 705 8.26 -67.06 -30.08
N THR A 706 8.04 -67.14 -28.76
CA THR A 706 8.40 -68.30 -27.93
C THR A 706 7.38 -69.44 -28.08
N PRO A 707 7.80 -70.69 -28.36
CA PRO A 707 6.91 -71.84 -28.40
C PRO A 707 6.41 -72.20 -26.99
N LYS A 708 5.11 -72.40 -26.85
CA LYS A 708 4.46 -72.61 -25.55
C LYS A 708 4.40 -74.09 -25.19
N LEU A 709 5.41 -74.56 -24.47
CA LEU A 709 5.30 -75.79 -23.70
C LEU A 709 4.26 -75.59 -22.58
N LEU A 710 3.50 -76.64 -22.27
CA LEU A 710 2.17 -76.54 -21.65
C LEU A 710 2.10 -75.99 -20.21
N ILE A 711 3.22 -75.67 -19.55
CA ILE A 711 3.26 -75.26 -18.14
C ILE A 711 4.35 -74.20 -17.88
N GLU A 712 4.00 -72.90 -17.91
CA GLU A 712 4.94 -71.86 -17.46
C GLU A 712 4.26 -70.64 -16.81
N LYS A 713 4.80 -70.21 -15.66
CA LYS A 713 4.20 -69.19 -14.77
C LYS A 713 4.49 -67.74 -15.20
N ILE A 714 4.62 -67.47 -16.49
CA ILE A 714 5.05 -66.15 -16.99
C ILE A 714 3.89 -65.14 -16.93
N LYS A 715 4.11 -64.03 -16.22
CA LYS A 715 3.16 -62.92 -16.14
C LYS A 715 3.18 -62.12 -17.44
N VAL A 716 2.31 -62.51 -18.37
CA VAL A 716 1.95 -61.75 -19.59
C VAL A 716 1.21 -60.47 -19.19
N ILE A 717 1.50 -59.38 -19.89
CA ILE A 717 0.95 -58.04 -19.65
C ILE A 717 0.06 -57.67 -20.86
N PRO A 718 -1.12 -57.02 -20.67
CA PRO A 718 -1.91 -56.49 -21.77
C PRO A 718 -1.08 -55.56 -22.68
N PRO A 719 -1.36 -55.51 -24.00
CA PRO A 719 -2.53 -56.07 -24.70
C PRO A 719 -2.43 -57.56 -25.06
N PHE A 720 -1.29 -58.21 -24.79
CA PHE A 720 -1.02 -59.60 -25.14
C PHE A 720 -1.86 -60.59 -24.30
N LYS A 721 -2.22 -61.73 -24.89
CA LYS A 721 -3.02 -62.77 -24.25
C LYS A 721 -2.22 -64.06 -24.06
N LYS A 722 -2.45 -64.74 -22.93
CA LYS A 722 -1.89 -66.07 -22.66
C LYS A 722 -2.38 -67.14 -23.65
N ILE A 723 -3.68 -67.10 -23.97
CA ILE A 723 -4.40 -68.14 -24.75
C ILE A 723 -5.11 -67.48 -25.94
N GLY A 724 -5.01 -68.09 -27.12
CA GLY A 724 -5.75 -67.72 -28.34
C GLY A 724 -4.92 -67.77 -29.62
N LYS A 725 -5.57 -67.78 -30.79
CA LYS A 725 -4.91 -67.82 -32.12
C LYS A 725 -3.84 -66.73 -32.32
N SER A 726 -4.13 -65.51 -31.86
CA SER A 726 -3.22 -64.36 -31.97
C SER A 726 -1.99 -64.44 -31.06
N SER A 727 -1.88 -65.46 -30.20
CA SER A 727 -0.82 -65.55 -29.19
C SER A 727 0.42 -66.35 -29.64
N ASN A 728 0.34 -66.98 -30.81
CA ASN A 728 1.38 -67.85 -31.39
C ASN A 728 1.80 -67.39 -32.82
N LEU A 729 1.44 -66.17 -33.23
CA LEU A 729 1.58 -65.69 -34.62
C LEU A 729 3.03 -65.63 -35.14
N LEU A 730 4.02 -65.52 -34.23
CA LEU A 730 5.42 -65.33 -34.59
C LEU A 730 6.28 -66.59 -34.37
N ILE A 731 5.67 -67.73 -34.06
CA ILE A 731 6.39 -69.01 -33.98
C ILE A 731 6.82 -69.43 -35.39
N ILE A 732 8.08 -69.88 -35.54
CA ILE A 732 8.61 -70.40 -36.81
C ILE A 732 8.22 -71.86 -36.96
N ASP A 733 7.64 -72.20 -38.11
CA ASP A 733 7.23 -73.57 -38.44
C ASP A 733 8.42 -74.34 -39.05
N HIS A 734 9.07 -75.19 -38.24
CA HIS A 734 10.26 -75.95 -38.63
C HIS A 734 10.00 -77.03 -39.72
N GLU A 735 8.75 -77.31 -40.05
CA GLU A 735 8.38 -78.32 -41.08
C GLU A 735 8.45 -77.77 -42.51
N LYS A 736 8.43 -76.44 -42.71
CA LYS A 736 8.51 -75.82 -44.04
C LYS A 736 9.93 -75.41 -44.45
N THR A 737 10.89 -75.46 -43.54
CA THR A 737 12.30 -75.10 -43.78
C THR A 737 13.10 -76.27 -44.37
N GLY A 738 12.61 -76.82 -45.50
CA GLY A 738 13.24 -77.91 -46.25
C GLY A 738 14.30 -77.46 -47.28
N SER A 739 14.60 -76.17 -47.33
CA SER A 739 15.69 -75.58 -48.10
C SER A 739 16.52 -74.70 -47.17
N GLU A 740 17.84 -74.80 -47.30
CA GLU A 740 18.79 -73.96 -46.59
C GLU A 740 18.57 -72.50 -47.04
N MET A 741 17.98 -71.66 -46.18
CA MET A 741 17.97 -70.22 -46.43
C MET A 741 19.41 -69.71 -46.36
N ASP A 742 19.89 -69.15 -47.47
CA ASP A 742 21.28 -68.72 -47.65
C ASP A 742 21.80 -67.91 -46.45
N LEU A 743 22.79 -68.49 -45.75
CA LEU A 743 23.33 -68.02 -44.46
C LEU A 743 24.09 -66.69 -44.52
N ASN A 744 24.02 -65.95 -45.62
CA ASN A 744 24.83 -64.76 -45.93
C ASN A 744 24.04 -63.53 -46.43
N THR A 745 22.70 -63.54 -46.42
CA THR A 745 21.94 -62.30 -46.70
C THR A 745 21.99 -61.36 -45.50
N ASN A 746 22.46 -60.12 -45.72
CA ASN A 746 22.30 -59.02 -44.75
C ASN A 746 20.85 -58.98 -44.26
N ILE A 747 20.61 -59.12 -42.95
CA ILE A 747 19.25 -59.11 -42.40
C ILE A 747 18.66 -57.72 -42.66
N GLU A 748 17.72 -57.66 -43.60
CA GLU A 748 17.10 -56.42 -44.01
C GLU A 748 16.26 -55.83 -42.87
N ILE A 749 16.38 -54.52 -42.68
CA ILE A 749 15.52 -53.73 -41.80
C ILE A 749 14.08 -53.85 -42.33
N MET A 750 13.08 -53.71 -41.43
CA MET A 750 11.66 -53.69 -41.82
C MET A 750 11.40 -52.76 -43.01
N LYS A 751 10.62 -53.25 -43.98
CA LYS A 751 10.35 -52.59 -45.26
C LYS A 751 8.96 -51.95 -45.26
N ALA A 752 8.71 -51.04 -46.22
CA ALA A 752 7.39 -50.42 -46.40
C ALA A 752 6.27 -51.45 -46.67
N CYS A 753 6.58 -52.60 -47.30
CA CYS A 753 5.63 -53.71 -47.46
C CYS A 753 5.17 -54.32 -46.12
N ASP A 754 5.98 -54.24 -45.06
CA ASP A 754 5.61 -54.79 -43.75
C ASP A 754 4.46 -54.01 -43.08
N LEU A 755 4.10 -52.81 -43.58
CA LEU A 755 2.94 -52.02 -43.16
C LEU A 755 1.64 -52.38 -43.91
N VAL A 756 1.70 -53.25 -44.93
CA VAL A 756 0.56 -53.74 -45.71
C VAL A 756 0.00 -55.03 -45.07
N ASN A 757 -1.27 -55.34 -45.34
CA ASN A 757 -1.94 -56.51 -44.80
C ASN A 757 -1.71 -57.78 -45.67
N GLU A 758 -0.48 -58.28 -45.67
CA GLU A 758 -0.06 -59.55 -46.28
C GLU A 758 -0.04 -60.71 -45.25
N ASP A 759 0.10 -61.95 -45.74
CA ASP A 759 0.27 -63.15 -44.91
C ASP A 759 1.58 -63.11 -44.08
N ILE A 760 1.70 -63.97 -43.05
CA ILE A 760 2.82 -63.93 -42.10
C ILE A 760 3.92 -64.94 -42.51
N ASP A 761 4.86 -64.46 -43.33
CA ASP A 761 6.02 -65.24 -43.79
C ASP A 761 7.06 -65.49 -42.68
N ASN A 762 7.85 -66.56 -42.82
CA ASN A 762 8.97 -66.81 -41.90
C ASN A 762 10.02 -65.69 -41.94
N ASP A 763 10.30 -65.10 -43.11
CA ASP A 763 11.19 -63.94 -43.24
C ASP A 763 10.69 -62.73 -42.45
N TYR A 764 9.37 -62.49 -42.47
CA TYR A 764 8.76 -61.43 -41.68
C TYR A 764 8.88 -61.70 -40.17
N LYS A 765 8.66 -62.95 -39.72
CA LYS A 765 8.88 -63.35 -38.32
C LYS A 765 10.33 -63.10 -37.88
N ILE A 766 11.30 -63.38 -38.75
CA ILE A 766 12.73 -63.13 -38.51
C ILE A 766 13.03 -61.63 -38.46
N ARG A 767 12.54 -60.82 -39.41
CA ARG A 767 12.70 -59.35 -39.40
C ARG A 767 12.13 -58.72 -38.12
N VAL A 768 10.90 -59.10 -37.74
CA VAL A 768 10.22 -58.65 -36.52
C VAL A 768 11.06 -58.97 -35.27
N LEU A 769 11.59 -60.19 -35.16
CA LEU A 769 12.39 -60.57 -34.01
C LEU A 769 13.72 -59.79 -33.98
N PHE A 770 14.41 -59.66 -35.11
CA PHE A 770 15.67 -58.90 -35.23
C PHE A 770 15.48 -57.41 -34.87
N THR A 771 14.45 -56.74 -35.39
CA THR A 771 14.14 -55.35 -35.02
C THR A 771 13.76 -55.22 -33.55
N THR A 772 13.01 -56.17 -32.99
CA THR A 772 12.65 -56.19 -31.56
C THR A 772 13.90 -56.28 -30.67
N ILE A 773 14.87 -57.13 -31.03
CA ILE A 773 16.12 -57.28 -30.29
C ILE A 773 17.01 -56.03 -30.40
N ASN A 774 17.13 -55.44 -31.59
CA ASN A 774 17.87 -54.19 -31.75
C ASN A 774 17.24 -53.05 -30.94
N LEU A 775 15.91 -52.91 -30.96
CA LEU A 775 15.21 -51.95 -30.09
C LEU A 775 15.48 -52.19 -28.60
N ILE A 776 15.47 -53.45 -28.14
CA ILE A 776 15.80 -53.78 -26.74
C ILE A 776 17.25 -53.40 -26.41
N ILE A 777 18.20 -53.58 -27.33
CA ILE A 777 19.60 -53.17 -27.14
C ILE A 777 19.70 -51.65 -27.01
N GLU A 778 19.02 -50.87 -27.87
CA GLU A 778 19.05 -49.40 -27.77
C GLU A 778 18.35 -48.87 -26.52
N PHE A 779 17.16 -49.39 -26.16
CA PHE A 779 16.51 -49.05 -24.90
C PHE A 779 17.36 -49.47 -23.69
N LYS A 780 18.11 -50.57 -23.78
CA LYS A 780 19.06 -50.97 -22.73
C LYS A 780 20.23 -49.98 -22.63
N ASN A 781 20.82 -49.56 -23.76
CA ASN A 781 21.89 -48.57 -23.79
C ASN A 781 21.44 -47.25 -23.14
N GLN A 782 20.27 -46.76 -23.52
CA GLN A 782 19.65 -45.54 -23.01
C GLN A 782 19.34 -45.60 -21.51
N LEU A 783 18.86 -46.74 -21.01
CA LEU A 783 18.44 -46.93 -19.61
C LEU A 783 19.55 -47.49 -18.71
N GLN A 784 20.75 -47.77 -19.23
CA GLN A 784 21.89 -48.35 -18.48
C GLN A 784 22.33 -47.48 -17.29
N GLU A 785 22.10 -46.17 -17.34
CA GLU A 785 22.39 -45.23 -16.26
C GLU A 785 21.48 -45.42 -15.03
N LEU A 786 20.24 -45.90 -15.20
CA LEU A 786 19.29 -46.13 -14.10
C LEU A 786 19.77 -47.27 -13.17
N GLU A 787 19.53 -47.13 -11.86
CA GLU A 787 19.84 -48.18 -10.87
C GLU A 787 18.92 -49.40 -11.05
N SER A 788 17.69 -49.19 -11.50
CA SER A 788 16.67 -50.23 -11.70
C SER A 788 16.79 -51.00 -13.03
N ALA A 789 17.79 -50.70 -13.86
CA ALA A 789 17.94 -51.23 -15.23
C ALA A 789 17.84 -52.76 -15.31
N TYR A 790 18.56 -53.50 -14.44
CA TYR A 790 18.50 -54.97 -14.43
C TYR A 790 17.07 -55.49 -14.20
N SER A 791 16.35 -54.95 -13.22
CA SER A 791 14.99 -55.37 -12.87
C SER A 791 13.96 -55.11 -13.97
N ILE A 792 14.20 -54.11 -14.82
CA ILE A 792 13.36 -53.78 -15.99
C ILE A 792 13.51 -54.87 -17.07
N PHE A 793 14.74 -55.32 -17.35
CA PHE A 793 15.04 -56.26 -18.43
C PHE A 793 15.10 -57.75 -18.00
N GLU A 794 15.15 -58.06 -16.70
CA GLU A 794 15.11 -59.43 -16.17
C GLU A 794 13.96 -60.29 -16.78
N PRO A 795 12.71 -59.78 -16.93
CA PRO A 795 11.62 -60.57 -17.51
C PRO A 795 11.76 -60.84 -19.01
N ILE A 796 12.58 -60.05 -19.73
CA ILE A 796 12.92 -60.28 -21.14
C ILE A 796 14.05 -61.31 -21.23
N MET A 797 15.06 -61.22 -20.35
CA MET A 797 16.15 -62.20 -20.28
C MET A 797 15.65 -63.64 -20.00
N LYS A 798 14.57 -63.81 -19.23
CA LYS A 798 13.94 -65.13 -19.00
C LYS A 798 13.35 -65.70 -20.30
N LEU A 799 12.50 -64.93 -20.98
CA LEU A 799 11.90 -65.31 -22.26
C LEU A 799 12.95 -65.61 -23.35
N LEU A 800 14.04 -64.84 -23.38
CA LEU A 800 15.13 -65.08 -24.34
C LEU A 800 15.91 -66.38 -24.07
N LYS A 801 15.83 -66.97 -22.87
CA LYS A 801 16.47 -68.27 -22.55
C LYS A 801 15.56 -69.48 -22.82
N GLU A 802 14.25 -69.26 -22.87
CA GLU A 802 13.24 -70.32 -23.07
C GLU A 802 13.06 -70.70 -24.56
N ASN A 803 13.47 -69.83 -25.50
CA ASN A 803 13.26 -70.04 -26.94
C ASN A 803 14.37 -70.91 -27.59
N PRO A 804 14.05 -72.01 -28.30
CA PRO A 804 15.04 -72.80 -29.06
C PRO A 804 15.47 -72.08 -30.36
N TYR A 805 16.67 -71.51 -30.37
CA TYR A 805 17.17 -70.74 -31.53
C TYR A 805 17.72 -71.56 -32.70
N ASN A 806 17.66 -72.89 -32.69
CA ASN A 806 18.39 -73.73 -33.64
C ASN A 806 18.12 -73.38 -35.11
N GLY A 807 16.86 -73.11 -35.48
CA GLY A 807 16.44 -72.77 -36.85
C GLY A 807 16.57 -71.28 -37.26
N TYR A 808 17.22 -70.42 -36.49
CA TYR A 808 17.35 -68.99 -36.80
C TYR A 808 18.71 -68.64 -37.47
N PRO A 809 18.82 -67.50 -38.20
CA PRO A 809 20.09 -67.04 -38.78
C PRO A 809 21.22 -66.81 -37.76
N SER A 810 22.46 -66.94 -38.21
CA SER A 810 23.70 -66.76 -37.41
C SER A 810 23.78 -65.38 -36.76
N SER A 811 23.62 -64.30 -37.53
CA SER A 811 23.72 -62.92 -37.02
C SER A 811 22.68 -62.61 -35.94
N LEU A 812 21.49 -63.22 -36.02
CA LEU A 812 20.45 -63.09 -35.00
C LEU A 812 20.82 -63.84 -33.71
N LYS A 813 21.36 -65.07 -33.83
CA LYS A 813 21.88 -65.84 -32.69
C LYS A 813 22.99 -65.09 -31.95
N GLU A 814 23.94 -64.49 -32.69
CA GLU A 814 25.02 -63.67 -32.12
C GLU A 814 24.48 -62.44 -31.39
N ARG A 815 23.54 -61.71 -31.99
CA ARG A 815 22.92 -60.52 -31.38
C ARG A 815 22.13 -60.85 -30.10
N ILE A 816 21.45 -62.00 -30.05
CA ILE A 816 20.76 -62.49 -28.85
C ILE A 816 21.77 -62.88 -27.77
N LYS A 817 22.86 -63.57 -28.14
CA LYS A 817 23.94 -63.94 -27.20
C LYS A 817 24.58 -62.69 -26.60
N GLN A 818 24.93 -61.70 -27.43
CA GLN A 818 25.43 -60.39 -27.00
C GLN A 818 24.47 -59.73 -26.00
N LEU A 819 23.18 -59.62 -26.33
CA LEU A 819 22.18 -59.03 -25.44
C LEU A 819 22.08 -59.78 -24.11
N CYS A 820 22.13 -61.12 -24.12
CA CYS A 820 22.10 -61.92 -22.90
C CYS A 820 23.32 -61.68 -22.00
N GLU A 821 24.52 -61.58 -22.57
CA GLU A 821 25.76 -61.29 -21.84
C GLU A 821 25.75 -59.86 -21.26
N GLU A 822 25.32 -58.88 -22.04
CA GLU A 822 25.18 -57.48 -21.60
C GLU A 822 24.15 -57.32 -20.46
N LEU A 823 23.00 -58.00 -20.55
CA LEU A 823 21.99 -57.99 -19.48
C LEU A 823 22.46 -58.69 -18.20
N ILE A 824 23.31 -59.72 -18.29
CA ILE A 824 23.97 -60.32 -17.13
C ILE A 824 24.96 -59.32 -16.50
N GLY A 825 25.69 -58.56 -17.32
CA GLY A 825 26.59 -57.50 -16.86
C GLY A 825 25.90 -56.45 -15.98
N LEU A 826 24.67 -56.04 -16.33
CA LEU A 826 23.88 -55.07 -15.54
C LEU A 826 23.59 -55.55 -14.10
N LYS A 827 23.57 -56.87 -13.84
CA LYS A 827 23.34 -57.43 -12.50
C LYS A 827 24.45 -57.05 -11.52
N ASN A 828 25.66 -56.80 -12.02
CA ASN A 828 26.84 -56.51 -11.21
C ASN A 828 26.99 -55.01 -10.89
N LYS A 829 26.06 -54.15 -11.34
CA LYS A 829 26.06 -52.72 -11.04
C LYS A 829 25.83 -52.50 -9.54
N LYS A 830 26.72 -51.74 -8.90
CA LYS A 830 26.61 -51.38 -7.48
C LYS A 830 25.36 -50.51 -7.27
N LEU A 831 24.45 -50.97 -6.42
CA LEU A 831 23.24 -50.25 -6.04
C LEU A 831 23.49 -49.40 -4.79
N GLU A 832 23.04 -48.15 -4.79
CA GLU A 832 23.04 -47.30 -3.61
C GLU A 832 21.69 -47.38 -2.87
N TYR A 833 21.70 -47.13 -1.56
CA TYR A 833 20.47 -47.07 -0.78
C TYR A 833 19.70 -45.78 -1.08
N ILE A 834 18.37 -45.88 -1.25
CA ILE A 834 17.51 -44.71 -1.48
C ILE A 834 17.51 -43.82 -0.23
N ILE A 835 18.18 -42.67 -0.32
CA ILE A 835 18.22 -41.65 0.74
C ILE A 835 17.26 -40.52 0.36
N ARG A 836 16.36 -40.14 1.28
CA ARG A 836 15.53 -38.92 1.10
C ARG A 836 16.42 -37.69 1.07
N GLU A 837 16.21 -36.80 0.11
CA GLU A 837 16.97 -35.55 -0.01
C GLU A 837 16.98 -34.77 1.31
N LYS A 838 18.17 -34.38 1.76
CA LYS A 838 18.36 -33.56 2.96
C LYS A 838 17.88 -32.14 2.67
N LYS A 839 16.63 -31.84 3.00
CA LYS A 839 16.09 -30.47 2.96
C LYS A 839 17.00 -29.55 3.79
N ARG A 840 17.57 -28.52 3.15
CA ARG A 840 18.32 -27.48 3.86
C ARG A 840 17.39 -26.81 4.89
N PRO A 841 17.86 -26.51 6.11
CA PRO A 841 17.04 -25.77 7.07
C PRO A 841 16.64 -24.42 6.44
N LYS A 842 15.37 -24.04 6.57
CA LYS A 842 14.92 -22.74 6.08
C LYS A 842 15.69 -21.64 6.84
N PRO A 843 16.30 -20.66 6.16
CA PRO A 843 16.94 -19.54 6.86
C PRO A 843 15.89 -18.76 7.66
N LEU A 844 16.33 -18.10 8.74
CA LEU A 844 15.48 -17.17 9.47
C LEU A 844 14.97 -16.10 8.51
N ARG A 845 13.66 -15.79 8.60
CA ARG A 845 13.06 -14.73 7.78
C ARG A 845 13.70 -13.39 8.14
N GLN A 846 14.50 -12.88 7.22
CA GLN A 846 15.03 -11.52 7.30
C GLN A 846 13.88 -10.53 7.07
N TYR A 847 13.83 -9.50 7.90
CA TYR A 847 12.91 -8.38 7.75
C TYR A 847 13.71 -7.13 7.43
N GLU A 848 13.28 -6.38 6.41
CA GLU A 848 13.88 -5.08 6.14
C GLU A 848 13.60 -4.12 7.30
N PRO A 849 14.63 -3.48 7.87
CA PRO A 849 14.42 -2.50 8.93
C PRO A 849 13.75 -1.27 8.32
N ARG A 850 12.57 -0.91 8.84
CA ARG A 850 11.80 0.27 8.40
C ARG A 850 12.51 1.55 8.87
N ILE A 851 13.51 1.98 8.12
CA ILE A 851 14.32 3.17 8.35
C ILE A 851 13.79 4.32 7.47
N GLU A 852 13.39 5.42 8.10
CA GLU A 852 13.12 6.68 7.40
C GLU A 852 14.47 7.31 7.01
N ARG A 853 14.73 7.49 5.69
CA ARG A 853 16.03 8.00 5.18
C ARG A 853 16.41 9.37 5.77
N VAL A 854 15.41 10.20 6.08
CA VAL A 854 15.55 11.47 6.79
C VAL A 854 14.70 11.38 8.06
N TYR A 855 15.34 11.41 9.22
CA TYR A 855 14.68 11.24 10.52
C TYR A 855 14.75 12.53 11.36
N ASP A 856 13.63 13.24 11.47
CA ASP A 856 13.51 14.54 12.15
C ASP A 856 13.45 14.45 13.70
N GLY A 857 13.83 13.30 14.29
CA GLY A 857 13.70 13.06 15.74
C GLY A 857 12.27 12.76 16.21
N LYS A 858 11.30 12.68 15.28
CA LYS A 858 9.89 12.38 15.57
C LYS A 858 9.46 11.17 14.75
N LYS A 859 8.85 10.17 15.39
CA LYS A 859 8.19 9.07 14.69
C LYS A 859 6.86 9.57 14.11
N HIS A 860 6.76 9.60 12.79
CA HIS A 860 5.51 9.84 12.11
C HIS A 860 4.73 8.53 11.98
N LYS A 861 3.41 8.56 12.23
CA LYS A 861 2.55 7.42 11.92
C LYS A 861 2.28 7.43 10.41
N PRO A 862 2.37 6.30 9.69
CA PRO A 862 1.90 6.24 8.31
C PRO A 862 0.40 6.53 8.28
N MET A 863 0.03 7.57 7.54
CA MET A 863 -1.34 8.05 7.39
C MET A 863 -1.52 8.64 6.00
N SER A 864 -2.74 8.60 5.46
CA SER A 864 -3.11 9.38 4.27
C SER A 864 -2.85 10.88 4.50
N LYS A 865 -2.51 11.60 3.42
CA LYS A 865 -2.22 13.05 3.42
C LYS A 865 -3.33 13.85 4.12
N GLU A 866 -4.59 13.57 3.80
CA GLU A 866 -5.77 14.22 4.40
C GLU A 866 -5.82 14.04 5.93
N LYS A 867 -5.50 12.82 6.42
CA LYS A 867 -5.51 12.51 7.85
C LYS A 867 -4.36 13.20 8.57
N ALA A 868 -3.19 13.29 7.94
CA ALA A 868 -2.05 14.04 8.47
C ALA A 868 -2.34 15.56 8.52
N GLU A 869 -2.98 16.11 7.49
CA GLU A 869 -3.43 17.51 7.48
C GLU A 869 -4.50 17.77 8.54
N ARG A 870 -5.49 16.88 8.70
CA ARG A 870 -6.51 16.96 9.75
C ARG A 870 -5.90 16.92 11.15
N GLU A 871 -4.94 16.05 11.42
CA GLU A 871 -4.22 16.04 12.71
C GLU A 871 -3.37 17.30 12.93
N LYS A 872 -2.70 17.81 11.88
CA LYS A 872 -1.95 19.08 11.91
C LYS A 872 -2.86 20.26 12.24
N LEU A 873 -4.03 20.35 11.60
CA LEU A 873 -5.05 21.37 11.87
C LEU A 873 -5.64 21.25 13.27
N LEU A 874 -6.01 20.04 13.71
CA LEU A 874 -6.49 19.80 15.08
C LEU A 874 -5.45 20.16 16.14
N HIS A 875 -4.16 19.92 15.87
CA HIS A 875 -3.07 20.35 16.75
C HIS A 875 -2.92 21.88 16.75
N LYS A 876 -2.96 22.55 15.59
CA LYS A 876 -2.94 24.03 15.47
C LYS A 876 -4.12 24.64 16.25
N TYR A 877 -5.34 24.17 16.00
CA TYR A 877 -6.54 24.57 16.73
C TYR A 877 -6.39 24.39 18.25
N LYS A 878 -5.99 23.21 18.73
CA LYS A 878 -5.79 22.95 20.17
C LYS A 878 -4.70 23.83 20.78
N LYS A 879 -3.65 24.18 20.03
CA LYS A 879 -2.58 25.08 20.47
C LYS A 879 -3.08 26.51 20.61
N GLU A 880 -3.74 27.04 19.58
CA GLU A 880 -4.24 28.42 19.58
C GLU A 880 -5.40 28.60 20.57
N MET A 881 -6.35 27.65 20.66
CA MET A 881 -7.40 27.63 21.67
C MET A 881 -6.82 27.65 23.10
N LYS A 882 -5.79 26.84 23.39
CA LYS A 882 -5.08 26.88 24.68
C LYS A 882 -4.31 28.18 24.91
N GLY A 883 -3.84 28.83 23.84
CA GLY A 883 -3.23 30.16 23.87
C GLY A 883 -4.24 31.22 24.28
N ALA A 884 -5.31 31.37 23.50
CA ALA A 884 -6.39 32.34 23.72
C ALA A 884 -7.03 32.18 25.11
N ILE A 885 -7.42 30.96 25.52
CA ILE A 885 -7.97 30.70 26.85
C ILE A 885 -6.99 31.10 27.96
N ARG A 886 -5.68 30.86 27.78
CA ARG A 886 -4.64 31.26 28.75
C ARG A 886 -4.49 32.78 28.82
N GLU A 887 -4.64 33.50 27.72
CA GLU A 887 -4.62 34.96 27.69
C GLU A 887 -5.87 35.53 28.38
N ILE A 888 -7.07 35.10 27.97
CA ILE A 888 -8.36 35.50 28.56
C ILE A 888 -8.39 35.23 30.08
N ARG A 889 -7.89 34.08 30.54
CA ARG A 889 -7.79 33.79 31.99
C ARG A 889 -6.85 34.75 32.71
N LYS A 890 -5.70 35.10 32.13
CA LYS A 890 -4.77 36.09 32.71
C LYS A 890 -5.36 37.51 32.69
N ASP A 891 -6.14 37.84 31.67
CA ASP A 891 -6.79 39.15 31.51
C ASP A 891 -7.93 39.29 32.53
N ARG A 892 -8.76 38.26 32.69
CA ARG A 892 -9.75 38.16 33.77
C ARG A 892 -9.10 38.27 35.15
N VAL A 893 -7.96 37.63 35.39
CA VAL A 893 -7.20 37.75 36.65
C VAL A 893 -6.59 39.15 36.84
N PHE A 894 -6.21 39.84 35.77
CA PHE A 894 -5.70 41.20 35.84
C PHE A 894 -6.83 42.20 36.13
N LEU A 895 -7.97 42.08 35.44
CA LEU A 895 -9.17 42.88 35.68
C LEU A 895 -9.75 42.60 37.07
N SER A 896 -9.83 41.34 37.51
CA SER A 896 -10.29 41.04 38.87
C SER A 896 -9.35 41.60 39.93
N LYS A 897 -8.03 41.57 39.73
CA LYS A 897 -7.07 42.25 40.63
C LYS A 897 -7.22 43.77 40.62
N LEU A 898 -7.55 44.38 39.48
CA LEU A 898 -7.84 45.82 39.40
C LEU A 898 -9.15 46.16 40.13
N GLN A 899 -10.22 45.40 39.87
CA GLN A 899 -11.52 45.54 40.54
C GLN A 899 -11.39 45.31 42.04
N ILE A 900 -10.73 44.25 42.49
CA ILE A 900 -10.45 43.97 43.91
C ILE A 900 -9.58 45.09 44.50
N LYS A 901 -8.57 45.61 43.79
CA LYS A 901 -7.75 46.73 44.32
C LYS A 901 -8.56 48.02 44.42
N GLN A 902 -9.45 48.29 43.47
CA GLN A 902 -10.37 49.44 43.51
C GLN A 902 -11.42 49.25 44.60
N GLN A 903 -11.97 48.05 44.76
CA GLN A 903 -12.91 47.70 45.82
C GLN A 903 -12.24 47.80 47.18
N ILE A 904 -11.04 47.25 47.39
CA ILE A 904 -10.26 47.43 48.63
C ILE A 904 -9.95 48.92 48.86
N LYS A 905 -9.64 49.71 47.83
CA LYS A 905 -9.43 51.16 48.01
C LYS A 905 -10.73 51.84 48.45
N ASN A 906 -11.84 51.57 47.77
CA ASN A 906 -13.16 52.10 48.10
C ASN A 906 -13.64 51.61 49.48
N ASP A 907 -13.35 50.37 49.86
CA ASP A 907 -13.72 49.75 51.13
C ASP A 907 -12.76 50.13 52.26
N THR A 908 -11.52 50.56 51.99
CA THR A 908 -10.63 51.18 52.99
C THR A 908 -10.95 52.65 53.17
N GLU A 909 -11.38 53.36 52.13
CA GLU A 909 -11.96 54.71 52.25
C GLU A 909 -13.33 54.67 52.95
N ARG A 910 -14.19 53.71 52.59
CA ARG A 910 -15.44 53.42 53.30
C ARG A 910 -15.14 53.01 54.74
N LYS A 911 -14.31 51.99 55.00
CA LYS A 911 -13.94 51.59 56.38
C LYS A 911 -13.24 52.69 57.16
N ARG A 912 -12.52 53.64 56.56
CA ARG A 912 -12.02 54.82 57.30
C ARG A 912 -13.18 55.71 57.74
N LYS A 913 -14.09 56.06 56.81
CA LYS A 913 -15.32 56.80 57.11
C LYS A 913 -16.25 56.06 58.09
N THR A 914 -16.33 54.74 57.96
CA THR A 914 -17.18 53.87 58.77
C THR A 914 -16.55 53.57 60.11
N VAL A 915 -15.23 53.39 60.26
CA VAL A 915 -14.57 53.28 61.59
C VAL A 915 -14.64 54.62 62.34
N GLN A 916 -14.61 55.75 61.62
CA GLN A 916 -14.99 57.05 62.20
C GLN A 916 -16.47 57.12 62.64
N GLN A 917 -17.34 56.20 62.19
CA GLN A 917 -18.74 56.03 62.63
C GLN A 917 -18.96 54.81 63.54
N SER A 918 -18.03 53.85 63.57
CA SER A 918 -18.19 52.46 64.02
C SER A 918 -17.13 52.02 65.03
N SER A 919 -16.40 52.95 65.63
CA SER A 919 -15.76 52.78 66.94
C SER A 919 -16.83 52.68 68.06
N SER A 920 -17.89 51.91 67.81
CA SER A 920 -19.16 51.94 68.55
C SER A 920 -19.88 50.58 68.67
N MET A 921 -19.49 49.52 67.94
CA MET A 921 -20.16 48.20 68.03
C MET A 921 -19.27 46.97 67.75
N THR A 922 -19.20 46.03 68.70
CA THR A 922 -18.83 44.60 68.53
C THR A 922 -19.49 43.76 69.63
N GLU A 923 -20.45 42.88 69.30
CA GLU A 923 -21.27 42.14 70.27
C GLU A 923 -21.50 40.66 69.89
N LEU A 924 -21.82 39.83 70.89
CA LEU A 924 -22.32 38.45 70.75
C LEU A 924 -23.82 38.47 70.39
N THR A 925 -24.26 37.58 69.50
CA THR A 925 -25.68 37.49 69.12
C THR A 925 -26.35 36.24 69.70
N GLU A 926 -27.34 36.43 70.57
CA GLU A 926 -28.21 35.33 71.07
C GLU A 926 -29.17 34.91 69.94
N VAL A 927 -29.24 33.61 69.63
CA VAL A 927 -30.07 33.06 68.53
C VAL A 927 -31.36 32.44 69.06
N SER A 928 -31.27 31.71 70.18
CA SER A 928 -32.45 31.12 70.85
C SER A 928 -32.16 30.92 72.33
N ASN A 929 -33.20 31.02 73.16
CA ASN A 929 -33.08 30.92 74.61
C ASN A 929 -34.38 30.34 75.18
N ASN A 930 -34.31 29.10 75.69
CA ASN A 930 -35.44 28.31 76.15
C ASN A 930 -35.16 27.78 77.57
N LYS A 931 -36.11 27.91 78.50
CA LYS A 931 -35.99 27.31 79.84
C LYS A 931 -36.39 25.83 79.81
N ILE A 932 -35.56 24.94 80.33
CA ILE A 932 -35.80 23.48 80.33
C ILE A 932 -35.16 22.82 81.55
N PHE A 933 -35.87 21.89 82.20
CA PHE A 933 -35.42 21.18 83.42
C PHE A 933 -34.86 22.11 84.53
N GLY A 934 -35.43 23.30 84.69
CA GLY A 934 -34.99 24.32 85.67
C GLY A 934 -33.87 25.24 85.18
N GLY A 935 -33.03 24.78 84.24
CA GLY A 935 -31.95 25.58 83.64
C GLY A 935 -32.34 26.27 82.33
N TRP A 936 -31.37 26.96 81.72
CA TRP A 936 -31.53 27.66 80.44
C TRP A 936 -30.72 27.00 79.33
N GLN A 937 -31.41 26.52 78.30
CA GLN A 937 -30.80 26.12 77.04
C GLN A 937 -30.73 27.33 76.11
N LYS A 938 -29.53 27.83 75.89
CA LYS A 938 -29.26 28.93 74.95
C LYS A 938 -28.48 28.45 73.74
N VAL A 939 -28.59 29.17 72.64
CA VAL A 939 -27.73 29.05 71.46
C VAL A 939 -27.24 30.44 71.10
N TYR A 940 -25.93 30.60 71.04
CA TYR A 940 -25.26 31.85 70.68
C TYR A 940 -24.58 31.72 69.33
N SER A 941 -24.46 32.84 68.63
CA SER A 941 -23.72 32.94 67.41
C SER A 941 -22.76 34.13 67.43
N HIS A 942 -21.54 33.88 66.96
CA HIS A 942 -20.45 34.84 66.94
C HIS A 942 -19.60 34.63 65.68
N ASN A 943 -18.80 35.63 65.32
CA ASN A 943 -17.82 35.48 64.23
C ASN A 943 -16.52 34.94 64.83
N SER A 944 -16.18 33.69 64.50
CA SER A 944 -14.93 33.05 64.91
C SER A 944 -13.75 33.65 64.14
N SER A 945 -12.71 34.03 64.88
CA SER A 945 -11.42 34.49 64.38
C SER A 945 -10.54 33.34 63.90
N VAL A 946 -10.67 32.14 64.49
CA VAL A 946 -9.89 30.94 64.12
C VAL A 946 -10.40 30.31 62.82
N LEU A 947 -11.72 30.21 62.67
CA LEU A 947 -12.42 29.56 61.55
C LEU A 947 -12.84 30.54 60.46
N GLY A 948 -12.84 31.86 60.75
CA GLY A 948 -13.12 32.92 59.78
C GLY A 948 -14.58 32.97 59.29
N CYS A 949 -15.52 32.45 60.08
CA CYS A 949 -16.94 32.37 59.75
C CYS A 949 -17.83 32.61 60.99
N LYS A 950 -19.14 32.75 60.75
CA LYS A 950 -20.13 32.75 61.83
C LYS A 950 -20.27 31.32 62.37
N MET A 951 -20.16 31.16 63.69
CA MET A 951 -20.22 29.88 64.39
C MET A 951 -21.31 29.91 65.46
N ASN A 952 -22.07 28.82 65.52
CA ASN A 952 -23.03 28.59 66.59
C ASN A 952 -22.43 27.68 67.67
N PHE A 953 -22.86 27.90 68.91
CA PHE A 953 -22.75 26.92 69.98
C PHE A 953 -23.98 26.96 70.87
N GLY A 954 -24.43 25.79 71.29
CA GLY A 954 -25.38 25.62 72.38
C GLY A 954 -24.68 25.69 73.73
N ILE A 955 -25.32 26.30 74.72
CA ILE A 955 -24.94 26.20 76.13
C ILE A 955 -26.18 25.92 76.97
N PHE A 956 -26.15 24.85 77.77
CA PHE A 956 -27.10 24.63 78.84
C PHE A 956 -26.48 25.11 80.15
N LEU A 957 -27.12 26.11 80.77
CA LEU A 957 -26.79 26.60 82.10
C LEU A 957 -27.76 25.95 83.10
N PRO A 958 -27.30 25.14 84.07
CA PRO A 958 -28.14 24.56 85.10
C PRO A 958 -28.58 25.67 86.09
N PRO A 959 -29.65 25.49 86.89
CA PRO A 959 -30.18 26.55 87.76
C PRO A 959 -29.15 27.10 88.76
N GLN A 960 -28.21 26.27 89.22
CA GLN A 960 -27.12 26.67 90.13
C GLN A 960 -26.18 27.72 89.51
N ALA A 961 -26.12 27.81 88.18
CA ALA A 961 -25.30 28.79 87.45
C ALA A 961 -25.84 30.23 87.53
N GLU A 962 -27.07 30.44 88.04
CA GLU A 962 -27.58 31.79 88.35
C GLU A 962 -26.95 32.37 89.63
N GLU A 963 -26.40 31.53 90.52
CA GLU A 963 -25.82 31.93 91.82
C GLU A 963 -24.29 31.74 91.89
N VAL A 964 -23.75 30.65 91.34
CA VAL A 964 -22.34 30.25 91.50
C VAL A 964 -21.76 29.72 90.18
N SER A 965 -20.49 30.00 89.90
CA SER A 965 -19.80 29.42 88.75
C SER A 965 -19.77 27.89 88.81
N VAL A 966 -20.28 27.23 87.76
CA VAL A 966 -20.41 25.77 87.69
C VAL A 966 -19.26 25.12 86.90
N PRO A 967 -18.93 23.82 87.13
CA PRO A 967 -18.09 23.07 86.21
C PRO A 967 -18.76 22.94 84.82
N VAL A 968 -17.95 22.65 83.79
CA VAL A 968 -18.44 22.53 82.40
C VAL A 968 -18.03 21.20 81.76
N ILE A 969 -18.94 20.62 80.98
CA ILE A 969 -18.67 19.50 80.09
C ILE A 969 -18.92 19.94 78.65
N TYR A 970 -17.93 19.75 77.79
CA TYR A 970 -18.07 19.94 76.35
C TYR A 970 -18.59 18.65 75.71
N PHE A 971 -19.63 18.72 74.86
CA PHE A 971 -20.09 17.59 74.05
C PHE A 971 -19.83 17.83 72.56
N LEU A 972 -19.07 16.93 71.94
CA LEU A 972 -18.77 16.94 70.51
C LEU A 972 -19.67 15.95 69.75
N SER A 973 -20.38 16.44 68.74
CA SER A 973 -21.39 15.65 68.01
C SER A 973 -20.80 14.86 66.83
N GLY A 974 -21.50 13.82 66.41
CA GLY A 974 -21.06 12.92 65.32
C GLY A 974 -21.17 13.53 63.92
N LEU A 975 -20.88 12.69 62.91
CA LEU A 975 -21.01 13.06 61.49
C LEU A 975 -22.41 13.61 61.18
N THR A 976 -22.48 14.57 60.25
CA THR A 976 -23.69 15.27 59.76
C THR A 976 -24.47 16.09 60.81
N CYS A 977 -24.11 16.06 62.09
CA CYS A 977 -24.83 16.75 63.17
C CYS A 977 -24.54 18.25 63.23
N THR A 978 -25.38 18.97 63.99
CA THR A 978 -25.25 20.38 64.43
C THR A 978 -25.31 20.44 65.97
N GLU A 979 -25.18 21.63 66.56
CA GLU A 979 -25.43 21.83 67.99
C GLU A 979 -26.84 21.37 68.42
N ALA A 980 -27.83 21.53 67.55
CA ALA A 980 -29.22 21.20 67.83
C ALA A 980 -29.46 19.69 68.03
N ASN A 981 -28.67 18.82 67.40
CA ASN A 981 -28.88 17.36 67.45
C ASN A 981 -28.79 16.82 68.88
N PHE A 982 -27.73 17.16 69.62
CA PHE A 982 -27.58 16.74 71.00
C PHE A 982 -28.58 17.45 71.92
N ILE A 983 -28.77 18.76 71.73
CA ILE A 983 -29.73 19.57 72.51
C ILE A 983 -31.14 18.96 72.47
N GLN A 984 -31.60 18.50 71.30
CA GLN A 984 -32.96 18.02 71.11
C GLN A 984 -33.14 16.52 71.40
N LYS A 985 -32.10 15.69 71.15
CA LYS A 985 -32.25 14.22 71.12
C LYS A 985 -31.59 13.47 72.28
N ALA A 986 -30.63 14.06 72.99
CA ALA A 986 -29.85 13.33 73.98
C ALA A 986 -30.45 13.33 75.40
N GLY A 987 -31.41 14.21 75.72
CA GLY A 987 -32.01 14.30 77.06
C GLY A 987 -31.07 14.77 78.18
N ALA A 988 -29.83 15.16 77.84
CA ALA A 988 -28.73 15.42 78.77
C ALA A 988 -29.01 16.54 79.80
N GLN A 989 -29.84 17.52 79.45
CA GLN A 989 -30.10 18.71 80.27
C GLN A 989 -30.73 18.39 81.63
N LYS A 990 -31.57 17.35 81.70
CA LYS A 990 -32.18 16.90 82.97
C LYS A 990 -31.08 16.53 83.97
N TYR A 991 -30.20 15.63 83.58
CA TYR A 991 -29.10 15.13 84.40
C TYR A 991 -28.04 16.19 84.69
N ALA A 992 -27.78 17.09 83.74
CA ALA A 992 -26.89 18.23 83.96
C ALA A 992 -27.44 19.23 84.99
N SER A 993 -28.75 19.44 85.01
CA SER A 993 -29.45 20.25 86.03
C SER A 993 -29.38 19.61 87.42
N GLU A 994 -29.66 18.30 87.51
CA GLU A 994 -29.53 17.50 88.74
C GLU A 994 -28.10 17.47 89.28
N CYS A 995 -27.10 17.45 88.39
CA CYS A 995 -25.68 17.44 88.76
C CYS A 995 -25.06 18.82 89.01
N GLY A 996 -25.71 19.91 88.59
CA GLY A 996 -25.17 21.28 88.67
C GLY A 996 -23.97 21.52 87.74
N VAL A 997 -24.05 21.07 86.48
CA VAL A 997 -22.96 21.19 85.49
C VAL A 997 -23.45 21.84 84.19
N ALA A 998 -22.65 22.75 83.62
CA ALA A 998 -22.95 23.36 82.33
C ALA A 998 -22.59 22.40 81.17
N LEU A 999 -23.41 22.36 80.13
CA LEU A 999 -23.12 21.61 78.90
C LEU A 999 -22.87 22.58 77.75
N VAL A 1000 -21.71 22.49 77.08
CA VAL A 1000 -21.39 23.30 75.89
C VAL A 1000 -21.31 22.40 74.66
N VAL A 1001 -22.05 22.77 73.61
CA VAL A 1001 -22.24 21.97 72.40
C VAL A 1001 -21.92 22.85 71.18
N PRO A 1002 -20.69 22.86 70.66
CA PRO A 1002 -20.38 23.56 69.42
C PRO A 1002 -21.00 22.86 68.20
N ASP A 1003 -21.21 23.62 67.13
CA ASP A 1003 -21.42 23.02 65.80
C ASP A 1003 -20.20 22.16 65.39
N THR A 1004 -20.44 21.12 64.60
CA THR A 1004 -19.45 20.08 64.22
C THR A 1004 -18.42 20.55 63.21
N SER A 1005 -18.68 21.66 62.52
CA SER A 1005 -17.86 22.17 61.43
C SER A 1005 -18.17 23.64 61.12
N PRO A 1006 -17.27 24.36 60.44
CA PRO A 1006 -17.57 25.69 59.89
C PRO A 1006 -18.67 25.62 58.82
N ARG A 1007 -19.66 26.53 58.84
CA ARG A 1007 -20.74 26.57 57.83
C ARG A 1007 -20.87 27.93 57.13
N GLY A 1008 -21.17 27.90 55.83
CA GLY A 1008 -21.50 29.09 55.03
C GLY A 1008 -21.09 28.97 53.56
N SER A 1009 -21.74 29.73 52.67
CA SER A 1009 -21.60 29.60 51.20
C SER A 1009 -20.21 29.85 50.61
N ASN A 1010 -19.27 30.37 51.41
CA ASN A 1010 -17.88 30.64 51.01
C ASN A 1010 -16.88 29.67 51.63
N ILE A 1011 -17.35 28.69 52.40
CA ILE A 1011 -16.51 27.68 53.06
C ILE A 1011 -16.35 26.49 52.10
N PRO A 1012 -15.14 25.90 51.97
CA PRO A 1012 -14.94 24.72 51.15
C PRO A 1012 -15.79 23.56 51.67
N ASP A 1013 -16.49 22.84 50.78
CA ASP A 1013 -17.33 21.69 51.12
C ASP A 1013 -17.35 20.69 49.96
N GLU A 1014 -17.61 19.41 50.24
CA GLU A 1014 -17.76 18.35 49.22
C GLU A 1014 -19.24 18.00 49.04
N SER A 1015 -19.90 18.71 48.11
CA SER A 1015 -21.33 18.56 47.86
C SER A 1015 -21.71 17.13 47.47
N GLY A 1016 -22.38 16.42 48.38
CA GLY A 1016 -22.87 15.05 48.18
C GLY A 1016 -22.16 13.98 49.02
N SER A 1017 -21.15 14.33 49.81
CA SER A 1017 -20.46 13.37 50.70
C SER A 1017 -20.77 13.65 52.17
N SER A 1018 -21.31 12.68 52.91
CA SER A 1018 -21.70 12.84 54.33
C SER A 1018 -20.54 12.69 55.33
N ASP A 1019 -19.35 12.39 54.84
CA ASP A 1019 -18.15 11.97 55.57
C ASP A 1019 -16.93 12.89 55.38
N LEU A 1020 -17.08 14.00 54.63
CA LEU A 1020 -16.06 15.05 54.47
C LEU A 1020 -16.71 16.43 54.42
N GLY A 1021 -16.06 17.46 55.01
CA GLY A 1021 -16.51 18.85 54.92
C GLY A 1021 -17.60 19.21 55.94
N ILE A 1022 -18.69 19.82 55.49
CA ILE A 1022 -19.76 20.32 56.34
C ILE A 1022 -20.48 19.16 57.04
N GLY A 1023 -20.47 19.17 58.37
CA GLY A 1023 -20.91 18.06 59.22
C GLY A 1023 -19.84 17.00 59.50
N ALA A 1024 -18.65 17.09 58.90
CA ALA A 1024 -17.61 16.07 58.97
C ALA A 1024 -16.20 16.66 59.18
N GLY A 1025 -16.07 17.60 60.12
CA GLY A 1025 -14.81 18.31 60.40
C GLY A 1025 -13.71 17.49 61.10
N PHE A 1026 -14.00 16.26 61.56
CA PHE A 1026 -13.13 15.38 62.37
C PHE A 1026 -12.54 15.97 63.65
N TYR A 1027 -12.92 17.21 64.00
CA TYR A 1027 -12.37 17.97 65.12
C TYR A 1027 -10.83 18.13 65.07
N VAL A 1028 -10.27 18.23 63.86
CA VAL A 1028 -8.83 18.43 63.62
C VAL A 1028 -8.51 19.84 63.10
N ASP A 1029 -7.22 20.19 63.05
CA ASP A 1029 -6.71 21.39 62.37
C ASP A 1029 -6.12 21.03 61.00
N ALA A 1030 -6.91 21.18 59.93
CA ALA A 1030 -6.50 20.86 58.57
C ALA A 1030 -5.29 21.70 58.13
N THR A 1031 -4.31 21.06 57.48
CA THR A 1031 -3.08 21.72 57.01
C THR A 1031 -3.05 21.93 55.50
N LYS A 1032 -3.89 21.19 54.76
CA LYS A 1032 -4.01 21.19 53.29
C LYS A 1032 -5.08 22.16 52.80
N GLU A 1033 -4.75 22.93 51.76
CA GLU A 1033 -5.72 23.80 51.06
C GLU A 1033 -6.70 22.94 50.24
N PRO A 1034 -8.00 23.28 50.16
CA PRO A 1034 -8.61 24.54 50.63
C PRO A 1034 -9.00 24.55 52.12
N TRP A 1035 -9.11 23.37 52.73
CA TRP A 1035 -9.64 23.16 54.09
C TRP A 1035 -8.93 23.98 55.18
N LYS A 1036 -7.60 24.12 55.07
CA LYS A 1036 -6.70 24.87 55.98
C LYS A 1036 -7.21 26.23 56.45
N LYS A 1037 -7.99 26.94 55.64
CA LYS A 1037 -8.47 28.29 55.99
C LYS A 1037 -9.51 28.29 57.10
N ASN A 1038 -10.45 27.36 57.04
CA ASN A 1038 -11.65 27.35 57.87
C ASN A 1038 -11.71 26.14 58.81
N TYR A 1039 -11.19 24.98 58.41
CA TYR A 1039 -11.31 23.73 59.17
C TYR A 1039 -10.20 23.61 60.22
N LYS A 1040 -10.36 24.36 61.31
CA LYS A 1040 -9.48 24.34 62.50
C LYS A 1040 -10.24 24.09 63.79
N MET A 1041 -11.02 23.01 63.77
CA MET A 1041 -12.00 22.73 64.82
C MET A 1041 -11.32 22.39 66.16
N TYR A 1042 -10.13 21.80 66.14
CA TYR A 1042 -9.32 21.58 67.34
C TYR A 1042 -8.92 22.91 68.00
N SER A 1043 -8.31 23.83 67.23
CA SER A 1043 -7.93 25.15 67.75
C SER A 1043 -9.14 25.99 68.17
N TYR A 1044 -10.27 25.87 67.48
CA TYR A 1044 -11.51 26.54 67.88
C TYR A 1044 -12.02 26.04 69.23
N ILE A 1045 -12.15 24.73 69.45
CA ILE A 1045 -12.66 24.19 70.72
C ILE A 1045 -11.70 24.47 71.87
N THR A 1046 -10.41 24.14 71.70
CA THR A 1046 -9.43 24.17 72.80
C THR A 1046 -9.01 25.58 73.19
N LYS A 1047 -9.12 26.58 72.30
CA LYS A 1047 -8.66 27.96 72.56
C LYS A 1047 -9.77 28.98 72.46
N GLU A 1048 -10.35 29.18 71.28
CA GLU A 1048 -11.31 30.28 71.06
C GLU A 1048 -12.61 30.08 71.83
N LEU A 1049 -13.26 28.92 71.67
CA LEU A 1049 -14.51 28.60 72.35
C LEU A 1049 -14.31 28.54 73.86
N SER A 1050 -13.27 27.89 74.37
CA SER A 1050 -13.01 27.84 75.82
C SER A 1050 -12.78 29.24 76.42
N SER A 1051 -12.06 30.14 75.72
CA SER A 1051 -11.92 31.55 76.15
C SER A 1051 -13.26 32.28 76.14
N VAL A 1052 -14.03 32.21 75.04
CA VAL A 1052 -15.36 32.84 74.94
C VAL A 1052 -16.33 32.33 76.01
N ILE A 1053 -16.28 31.04 76.34
CA ILE A 1053 -17.13 30.43 77.35
C ILE A 1053 -16.73 30.92 78.76
N ASN A 1054 -15.43 30.86 79.10
CA ASN A 1054 -14.91 31.30 80.40
C ASN A 1054 -15.05 32.82 80.63
N GLU A 1055 -15.00 33.64 79.57
CA GLU A 1055 -15.14 35.10 79.67
C GLU A 1055 -16.59 35.60 79.79
N LYS A 1056 -17.58 34.81 79.33
CA LYS A 1056 -18.96 35.27 79.14
C LYS A 1056 -20.01 34.55 79.98
N PHE A 1057 -19.67 33.42 80.58
CA PHE A 1057 -20.61 32.61 81.36
C PHE A 1057 -20.01 32.24 82.73
N PRO A 1058 -20.84 32.03 83.76
CA PRO A 1058 -20.40 31.67 85.11
C PRO A 1058 -19.92 30.21 85.15
N ILE A 1059 -18.68 29.98 84.70
CA ILE A 1059 -18.07 28.67 84.55
C ILE A 1059 -16.68 28.64 85.22
N LEU A 1060 -16.35 27.51 85.83
CA LEU A 1060 -15.03 27.25 86.43
C LEU A 1060 -14.03 26.82 85.36
N SER A 1061 -13.06 27.69 85.04
CA SER A 1061 -12.01 27.45 84.02
C SER A 1061 -11.21 26.17 84.25
N ASP A 1062 -11.01 25.80 85.51
CA ASP A 1062 -10.11 24.71 85.91
C ASP A 1062 -10.84 23.38 86.08
N LYS A 1063 -12.19 23.39 86.03
CA LYS A 1063 -13.07 22.22 86.20
C LYS A 1063 -13.84 21.95 84.91
N GLN A 1064 -13.10 21.56 83.88
CA GLN A 1064 -13.62 21.18 82.56
C GLN A 1064 -13.47 19.67 82.30
N SER A 1065 -14.43 19.07 81.60
CA SER A 1065 -14.33 17.72 81.02
C SER A 1065 -14.91 17.70 79.61
N ILE A 1066 -14.68 16.62 78.87
CA ILE A 1066 -15.12 16.53 77.47
C ILE A 1066 -15.66 15.14 77.13
N MET A 1067 -16.70 15.12 76.32
CA MET A 1067 -17.24 13.89 75.75
C MET A 1067 -17.72 14.09 74.32
N GLY A 1068 -18.04 12.99 73.63
CA GLY A 1068 -18.64 13.08 72.31
C GLY A 1068 -19.13 11.76 71.74
N HIS A 1069 -19.79 11.84 70.59
CA HIS A 1069 -20.34 10.68 69.88
C HIS A 1069 -19.68 10.49 68.50
N SER A 1070 -19.35 9.26 68.12
CA SER A 1070 -18.85 8.93 66.77
C SER A 1070 -17.58 9.72 66.40
N MET A 1071 -17.59 10.50 65.32
CA MET A 1071 -16.55 11.50 65.00
C MET A 1071 -16.31 12.53 66.12
N GLY A 1072 -17.34 12.90 66.88
CA GLY A 1072 -17.17 13.73 68.07
C GLY A 1072 -16.55 12.99 69.25
N GLY A 1073 -16.78 11.69 69.40
CA GLY A 1073 -16.09 10.85 70.39
C GLY A 1073 -14.59 10.77 70.09
N HIS A 1074 -14.23 10.64 68.81
CA HIS A 1074 -12.87 10.80 68.32
C HIS A 1074 -12.27 12.17 68.68
N GLY A 1075 -12.98 13.25 68.38
CA GLY A 1075 -12.57 14.62 68.72
C GLY A 1075 -12.35 14.84 70.22
N ALA A 1076 -13.22 14.26 71.07
CA ALA A 1076 -13.13 14.37 72.52
C ALA A 1076 -11.87 13.68 73.05
N LEU A 1077 -11.60 12.45 72.58
CA LEU A 1077 -10.39 11.70 72.90
C LEU A 1077 -9.12 12.46 72.48
N ILE A 1078 -9.09 13.03 71.27
CA ILE A 1078 -7.97 13.86 70.81
C ILE A 1078 -7.77 15.11 71.68
N CYS A 1079 -8.85 15.83 71.99
CA CYS A 1079 -8.77 17.04 72.79
C CYS A 1079 -8.22 16.75 74.21
N ALA A 1080 -8.60 15.62 74.80
CA ALA A 1080 -8.06 15.18 76.09
C ALA A 1080 -6.59 14.71 75.99
N LEU A 1081 -6.28 13.80 75.07
CA LEU A 1081 -4.94 13.20 74.95
C LEU A 1081 -3.86 14.21 74.50
N LYS A 1082 -4.21 15.20 73.65
CA LYS A 1082 -3.27 16.23 73.19
C LYS A 1082 -3.10 17.42 74.15
N ASN A 1083 -3.97 17.56 75.15
CA ASN A 1083 -3.87 18.61 76.17
C ASN A 1083 -3.88 17.99 77.59
N PRO A 1084 -2.80 17.27 77.98
CA PRO A 1084 -2.72 16.61 79.28
C PRO A 1084 -2.99 17.59 80.44
N GLY A 1085 -3.92 17.22 81.32
CA GLY A 1085 -4.32 18.02 82.49
C GLY A 1085 -5.35 19.14 82.26
N MET A 1086 -5.68 19.47 81.00
CA MET A 1086 -6.71 20.47 80.65
C MET A 1086 -8.12 19.95 80.98
N TYR A 1087 -8.40 18.69 80.63
CA TYR A 1087 -9.69 18.03 80.91
C TYR A 1087 -9.51 17.03 82.04
N LYS A 1088 -10.41 17.03 83.04
CA LYS A 1088 -10.33 16.16 84.22
C LYS A 1088 -10.74 14.71 83.95
N SER A 1089 -11.58 14.49 82.94
CA SER A 1089 -12.03 13.16 82.51
C SER A 1089 -12.54 13.23 81.06
N VAL A 1090 -12.51 12.11 80.35
CA VAL A 1090 -13.01 12.00 78.97
C VAL A 1090 -13.91 10.79 78.81
N SER A 1091 -15.01 10.95 78.06
CA SER A 1091 -15.87 9.81 77.73
C SER A 1091 -16.40 9.87 76.30
N ALA A 1092 -16.77 8.73 75.72
CA ALA A 1092 -17.22 8.68 74.34
C ALA A 1092 -18.29 7.63 74.06
N PHE A 1093 -19.25 7.98 73.20
CA PHE A 1093 -20.25 7.07 72.64
C PHE A 1093 -19.83 6.64 71.24
N ALA A 1094 -19.71 5.33 71.02
CA ALA A 1094 -19.38 4.70 69.74
C ALA A 1094 -18.27 5.44 68.92
N PRO A 1095 -17.10 5.76 69.51
CA PRO A 1095 -16.10 6.64 68.89
C PRO A 1095 -15.40 6.04 67.68
N ILE A 1096 -15.06 6.89 66.70
CA ILE A 1096 -14.07 6.58 65.65
C ILE A 1096 -12.68 6.55 66.29
N SER A 1097 -12.30 5.39 66.82
CA SER A 1097 -11.17 5.26 67.75
C SER A 1097 -9.82 5.18 67.03
N ASN A 1098 -9.80 4.70 65.79
CA ASN A 1098 -8.60 4.53 64.96
C ASN A 1098 -8.87 4.99 63.50
N PRO A 1099 -9.02 6.30 63.23
CA PRO A 1099 -9.25 6.82 61.89
C PRO A 1099 -8.16 6.47 60.87
N ILE A 1100 -6.91 6.23 61.28
CA ILE A 1100 -5.84 5.85 60.33
C ILE A 1100 -6.14 4.49 59.70
N GLN A 1101 -6.77 3.58 60.43
CA GLN A 1101 -7.09 2.24 59.93
C GLN A 1101 -8.48 2.16 59.30
N CYS A 1102 -9.44 3.00 59.71
CA CYS A 1102 -10.82 2.93 59.21
C CYS A 1102 -11.05 3.71 57.88
N PRO A 1103 -12.03 3.32 57.05
CA PRO A 1103 -12.30 3.97 55.76
C PRO A 1103 -12.64 5.47 55.85
N TRP A 1104 -13.52 5.88 56.77
CA TRP A 1104 -13.89 7.29 56.93
C TRP A 1104 -12.70 8.18 57.31
N GLY A 1105 -11.88 7.73 58.27
CA GLY A 1105 -10.70 8.47 58.72
C GLY A 1105 -9.63 8.61 57.63
N LYS A 1106 -9.36 7.53 56.87
CA LYS A 1106 -8.47 7.58 55.69
C LYS A 1106 -8.91 8.62 54.66
N LYS A 1107 -10.21 8.72 54.39
CA LYS A 1107 -10.78 9.71 53.44
C LYS A 1107 -10.72 11.14 54.00
N ALA A 1108 -10.98 11.34 55.28
CA ALA A 1108 -10.86 12.64 55.92
C ALA A 1108 -9.40 13.13 55.96
N PHE A 1109 -8.46 12.28 56.38
CA PHE A 1109 -7.07 12.67 56.61
C PHE A 1109 -6.27 12.86 55.32
N SER A 1110 -6.57 12.08 54.27
CA SER A 1110 -6.03 12.33 52.91
C SER A 1110 -6.45 13.70 52.34
N ASN A 1111 -7.64 14.19 52.71
CA ASN A 1111 -8.13 15.51 52.31
C ASN A 1111 -7.62 16.65 53.21
N TYR A 1112 -7.65 16.50 54.53
CA TYR A 1112 -7.23 17.53 55.50
C TYR A 1112 -5.71 17.67 55.65
N PHE A 1113 -4.94 16.59 55.46
CA PHE A 1113 -3.48 16.58 55.63
C PHE A 1113 -2.72 16.18 54.36
N GLY A 1114 -3.26 15.26 53.55
CA GLY A 1114 -2.62 14.78 52.32
C GLY A 1114 -2.35 13.28 52.29
N GLU A 1115 -2.23 12.73 51.08
CA GLU A 1115 -1.91 11.31 50.82
C GLU A 1115 -0.40 11.08 50.85
N THR A 1116 0.08 10.21 51.76
CA THR A 1116 1.40 9.59 51.72
C THR A 1116 1.37 8.28 52.48
N GLU A 1117 2.04 7.24 51.98
CA GLU A 1117 1.94 5.85 52.48
C GLU A 1117 2.55 5.58 53.87
N ASN A 1118 3.20 6.56 54.51
CA ASN A 1118 3.75 6.47 55.89
C ASN A 1118 3.72 7.85 56.59
N ASN A 1119 2.54 8.38 56.88
CA ASN A 1119 2.39 9.77 57.33
C ASN A 1119 2.44 9.94 58.87
N VAL A 1120 3.62 10.27 59.42
CA VAL A 1120 3.81 10.56 60.86
C VAL A 1120 2.81 11.59 61.39
N LEU A 1121 2.40 12.56 60.54
CA LEU A 1121 1.43 13.60 60.90
C LEU A 1121 0.02 13.08 61.17
N TRP A 1122 -0.38 11.93 60.62
CA TRP A 1122 -1.70 11.36 60.90
C TRP A 1122 -1.75 10.78 62.32
N ASN A 1123 -0.66 10.18 62.81
CA ASN A 1123 -0.56 9.63 64.16
C ASN A 1123 -0.73 10.70 65.25
N ASP A 1124 -0.44 11.97 64.94
CA ASP A 1124 -0.67 13.11 65.85
C ASP A 1124 -2.14 13.55 65.89
N TRP A 1125 -3.01 12.93 65.07
CA TRP A 1125 -4.46 13.14 65.00
C TRP A 1125 -5.24 11.82 65.04
N ASP A 1126 -4.66 10.74 65.57
CA ASP A 1126 -5.36 9.46 65.77
C ASP A 1126 -5.44 9.15 67.27
N ALA A 1127 -6.64 8.87 67.78
CA ALA A 1127 -6.85 8.67 69.21
C ALA A 1127 -6.14 7.41 69.74
N THR A 1128 -6.03 6.35 68.93
CA THR A 1128 -5.29 5.13 69.28
C THR A 1128 -3.78 5.38 69.31
N GLU A 1129 -3.23 6.07 68.31
CA GLU A 1129 -1.80 6.38 68.28
C GLU A 1129 -1.38 7.43 69.33
N LEU A 1130 -2.28 8.35 69.68
CA LEU A 1130 -2.06 9.30 70.78
C LEU A 1130 -2.12 8.61 72.14
N ALA A 1131 -3.03 7.64 72.34
CA ALA A 1131 -3.09 6.85 73.58
C ALA A 1131 -1.77 6.11 73.85
N LYS A 1132 -1.17 5.48 72.83
CA LYS A 1132 0.15 4.83 72.93
C LYS A 1132 1.30 5.75 73.37
N LYS A 1133 1.18 7.06 73.10
CA LYS A 1133 2.21 8.08 73.38
C LYS A 1133 1.92 8.90 74.64
N TYR A 1134 0.86 8.60 75.38
CA TYR A 1134 0.37 9.46 76.44
C TYR A 1134 1.23 9.36 77.71
N ASN A 1135 1.95 10.43 78.03
CA ASN A 1135 2.78 10.58 79.24
C ASN A 1135 2.21 11.66 80.19
N GLY A 1136 0.90 11.83 80.23
CA GLY A 1136 0.21 12.85 81.04
C GLY A 1136 -0.21 12.37 82.44
N PRO A 1137 -0.92 13.20 83.22
CA PRO A 1137 -1.54 12.76 84.48
C PRO A 1137 -2.59 11.67 84.21
N PRO A 1138 -2.94 10.82 85.21
CA PRO A 1138 -3.96 9.78 85.05
C PRO A 1138 -5.26 10.36 84.48
N LEU A 1139 -5.70 9.79 83.36
CA LEU A 1139 -6.89 10.22 82.63
C LEU A 1139 -7.81 9.02 82.50
N ASP A 1140 -8.89 9.00 83.27
CA ASP A 1140 -9.91 7.97 83.17
C ASP A 1140 -10.75 8.17 81.91
N ILE A 1141 -10.89 7.09 81.13
CA ILE A 1141 -11.58 7.06 79.84
C ILE A 1141 -12.76 6.08 79.92
N LEU A 1142 -13.99 6.58 79.78
CA LEU A 1142 -15.20 5.76 79.67
C LEU A 1142 -15.70 5.71 78.22
N ILE A 1143 -15.86 4.51 77.66
CA ILE A 1143 -16.41 4.31 76.32
C ILE A 1143 -17.61 3.36 76.39
N ASP A 1144 -18.76 3.79 75.88
CA ASP A 1144 -19.90 2.93 75.60
C ASP A 1144 -20.01 2.70 74.08
N GLN A 1145 -20.17 1.45 73.68
CA GLN A 1145 -20.32 1.02 72.28
C GLN A 1145 -21.54 0.11 72.14
N GLY A 1146 -22.49 0.47 71.27
CA GLY A 1146 -23.58 -0.42 70.89
C GLY A 1146 -23.04 -1.67 70.18
N LYS A 1147 -23.47 -2.86 70.60
CA LYS A 1147 -23.05 -4.16 70.02
C LYS A 1147 -23.72 -4.44 68.67
N GLU A 1148 -24.91 -3.87 68.45
CA GLU A 1148 -25.65 -3.93 67.18
C GLU A 1148 -25.40 -2.69 66.29
N ASP A 1149 -24.35 -1.92 66.59
CA ASP A 1149 -23.90 -0.79 65.78
C ASP A 1149 -23.39 -1.26 64.40
N ASN A 1150 -24.08 -0.82 63.34
CA ASN A 1150 -23.72 -1.13 61.96
C ASN A 1150 -22.32 -0.62 61.58
N PHE A 1151 -21.86 0.50 62.13
CA PHE A 1151 -20.55 1.07 61.84
C PHE A 1151 -19.41 0.36 62.59
N LEU A 1152 -19.72 -0.28 63.73
CA LEU A 1152 -18.81 -1.24 64.37
C LEU A 1152 -18.58 -2.45 63.46
N LYS A 1153 -19.67 -3.07 62.96
CA LYS A 1153 -19.63 -4.22 62.04
C LYS A 1153 -18.94 -3.90 60.70
N GLN A 1154 -19.05 -2.65 60.22
CA GLN A 1154 -18.36 -2.16 59.02
C GLN A 1154 -16.88 -1.78 59.25
N GLY A 1155 -16.35 -1.92 60.47
CA GLY A 1155 -14.95 -1.57 60.76
C GLY A 1155 -14.64 -0.07 60.74
N GLN A 1156 -15.63 0.80 60.94
CA GLN A 1156 -15.44 2.25 60.96
C GLN A 1156 -14.98 2.77 62.33
N LEU A 1157 -15.37 2.10 63.42
CA LEU A 1157 -15.19 2.61 64.79
C LEU A 1157 -13.94 2.09 65.48
N LEU A 1158 -13.67 0.78 65.40
CA LEU A 1158 -12.47 0.11 65.90
C LEU A 1158 -12.12 0.39 67.40
N PRO A 1159 -13.06 0.38 68.37
CA PRO A 1159 -12.79 0.71 69.77
C PRO A 1159 -11.85 -0.29 70.47
N GLU A 1160 -11.79 -1.55 70.00
CA GLU A 1160 -10.88 -2.57 70.51
C GLU A 1160 -9.40 -2.20 70.31
N ASN A 1161 -9.07 -1.52 69.20
CA ASN A 1161 -7.70 -1.07 68.93
C ASN A 1161 -7.26 -0.03 69.97
N LEU A 1162 -8.17 0.85 70.39
CA LEU A 1162 -7.92 1.85 71.43
C LEU A 1162 -7.85 1.22 72.83
N LEU A 1163 -8.67 0.20 73.14
CA LEU A 1163 -8.56 -0.56 74.38
C LEU A 1163 -7.20 -1.25 74.50
N ASN A 1164 -6.70 -1.84 73.42
CA ASN A 1164 -5.38 -2.49 73.41
C ASN A 1164 -4.25 -1.46 73.55
N ALA A 1165 -4.31 -0.35 72.80
CA ALA A 1165 -3.35 0.76 72.94
C ALA A 1165 -3.34 1.39 74.34
N ALA A 1166 -4.51 1.51 74.99
CA ALA A 1166 -4.62 2.03 76.35
C ALA A 1166 -4.00 1.05 77.38
N LYS A 1167 -4.21 -0.26 77.22
CA LYS A 1167 -3.55 -1.28 78.04
C LYS A 1167 -2.03 -1.23 77.91
N ASP A 1168 -1.51 -1.13 76.68
CA ASP A 1168 -0.07 -1.03 76.40
C ASP A 1168 0.56 0.24 77.03
N ALA A 1169 -0.21 1.33 77.09
CA ALA A 1169 0.21 2.61 77.68
C ALA A 1169 -0.06 2.74 79.20
N GLY A 1170 -0.69 1.75 79.84
CA GLY A 1170 -1.10 1.83 81.25
C GLY A 1170 -2.24 2.84 81.54
N LEU A 1171 -3.01 3.21 80.52
CA LEU A 1171 -4.16 4.12 80.64
C LEU A 1171 -5.42 3.41 81.15
N PRO A 1172 -6.11 3.93 82.18
CA PRO A 1172 -7.36 3.37 82.67
C PRO A 1172 -8.52 3.65 81.70
N LEU A 1173 -8.80 2.68 80.83
CA LEU A 1173 -9.90 2.73 79.86
C LEU A 1173 -10.94 1.64 80.15
N VAL A 1174 -12.19 2.06 80.36
CA VAL A 1174 -13.34 1.18 80.53
C VAL A 1174 -14.16 1.18 79.24
N LEU A 1175 -14.09 0.09 78.48
CA LEU A 1175 -14.91 -0.13 77.29
C LEU A 1175 -16.11 -1.03 77.66
N ARG A 1176 -17.32 -0.49 77.55
CA ARG A 1176 -18.58 -1.20 77.77
C ARG A 1176 -19.26 -1.49 76.42
N PHE A 1177 -19.55 -2.75 76.15
CA PHE A 1177 -20.38 -3.14 75.00
C PHE A 1177 -21.84 -3.31 75.46
N GLN A 1178 -22.74 -2.51 74.90
CA GLN A 1178 -24.15 -2.49 75.25
C GLN A 1178 -24.94 -3.37 74.26
N GLU A 1179 -25.52 -4.46 74.75
CA GLU A 1179 -26.21 -5.44 73.91
C GLU A 1179 -27.52 -4.89 73.32
N ALA A 1180 -27.82 -5.23 72.07
CA ALA A 1180 -28.96 -4.74 71.29
C ALA A 1180 -29.03 -3.21 71.01
N TYR A 1181 -28.03 -2.42 71.43
CA TYR A 1181 -27.96 -0.98 71.12
C TYR A 1181 -27.21 -0.68 69.81
N ASP A 1182 -27.65 0.39 69.14
CA ASP A 1182 -27.17 0.86 67.84
C ASP A 1182 -26.29 2.13 67.94
N HIS A 1183 -26.10 2.85 66.82
CA HIS A 1183 -25.33 4.11 66.75
C HIS A 1183 -26.18 5.38 66.99
N SER A 1184 -27.44 5.24 67.38
CA SER A 1184 -28.39 6.36 67.34
C SER A 1184 -28.32 7.26 68.59
N TYR A 1185 -29.02 8.40 68.53
CA TYR A 1185 -29.24 9.21 69.71
C TYR A 1185 -30.15 8.55 70.76
N TYR A 1186 -30.88 7.46 70.43
CA TYR A 1186 -31.61 6.69 71.45
C TYR A 1186 -30.63 5.94 72.36
N PHE A 1187 -29.60 5.30 71.79
CA PHE A 1187 -28.49 4.72 72.54
C PHE A 1187 -27.81 5.77 73.44
N ILE A 1188 -27.47 6.95 72.89
CA ILE A 1188 -26.87 8.04 73.69
C ILE A 1188 -27.81 8.46 74.83
N ALA A 1189 -29.10 8.68 74.56
CA ALA A 1189 -30.06 9.14 75.56
C ALA A 1189 -30.26 8.14 76.72
N THR A 1190 -30.12 6.84 76.46
CA THR A 1190 -30.16 5.80 77.51
C THR A 1190 -28.96 5.89 78.46
N PHE A 1191 -27.76 6.15 77.96
CA PHE A 1191 -26.51 6.05 78.74
C PHE A 1191 -25.87 7.42 79.09
N ILE A 1192 -26.47 8.54 78.68
CA ILE A 1192 -25.95 9.90 78.97
C ILE A 1192 -25.86 10.21 80.47
N GLU A 1193 -26.76 9.65 81.27
CA GLU A 1193 -26.78 9.78 82.73
C GLU A 1193 -25.47 9.25 83.35
N ASP A 1194 -25.04 8.07 82.93
CA ASP A 1194 -23.80 7.43 83.37
C ASP A 1194 -22.57 8.25 82.99
N HIS A 1195 -22.54 8.80 81.78
CA HIS A 1195 -21.43 9.63 81.31
C HIS A 1195 -21.33 10.95 82.08
N ILE A 1196 -22.45 11.62 82.34
CA ILE A 1196 -22.48 12.82 83.19
C ILE A 1196 -22.02 12.46 84.61
N LYS A 1197 -22.56 11.39 85.21
CA LYS A 1197 -22.13 10.91 86.55
C LYS A 1197 -20.65 10.55 86.60
N HIS A 1198 -20.11 9.93 85.55
CA HIS A 1198 -18.68 9.63 85.43
C HIS A 1198 -17.85 10.91 85.50
N HIS A 1199 -18.16 11.92 84.68
CA HIS A 1199 -17.45 13.21 84.71
C HIS A 1199 -17.56 13.91 86.07
N MET A 1200 -18.73 13.88 86.71
CA MET A 1200 -18.92 14.54 88.01
C MET A 1200 -18.06 13.96 89.13
N LYS A 1201 -17.57 12.72 89.05
CA LYS A 1201 -16.60 12.17 90.03
C LYS A 1201 -15.30 12.98 90.07
N TYR A 1202 -14.89 13.56 88.95
CA TYR A 1202 -13.64 14.31 88.79
C TYR A 1202 -13.85 15.83 88.82
N LEU A 1203 -15.10 16.30 88.65
CA LEU A 1203 -15.47 17.71 88.67
C LEU A 1203 -15.99 18.19 90.05
N LYS A 1204 -16.47 17.28 90.92
CA LYS A 1204 -16.89 17.65 92.29
C LYS A 1204 -15.72 17.88 93.24
N ASN A 1205 -14.63 17.13 93.10
CA ASN A 1205 -13.38 17.31 93.86
C ASN A 1205 -12.63 18.54 93.36
#